data_AF-A0AA38HEE8-F1
#
_entry.id   AF-A0AA38HEE8-F1
#
_cell.length_a   1.000
_cell.length_b   1.000
_cell.length_c   1.000
_cell.angle_alpha   90.00
_cell.angle_beta   90.00
_cell.angle_gamma   90.00
#
_symmetry.space_group_name_H-M   'P 1'
#
loop_
_entity.id
_entity.type
_entity.pdbx_description
1 polymer ?
#
loop_
_entity_poly.entity_id
_entity_poly.type
_entity_poly.pdbx_seq_one_letter_code
_entity_poly.pdbx_strand_id
1 'polypeptide(L)'
;MASDTNVEASTTSLAPILRLPPEIFSYFLDHVPASQLQRTALALHQVFPDARVTEEYLWRYVTVRKGEQLVPLWHAARRRRERVEREGMRARVGGFVMESWRGDADILNNTLRCLPDIPVLCLNMGTNFAPEHLAEMFQTHRPTMQRLELRFKPYVEQASYYQFLKGSYFDTAIEMLTQRWPESPTFTRLAIIQEIPPRTKRPAPTFSAGTTASTADASTAVSTVASTAASTVPSSQGSPVILPDSLNADVAALDLGSDEEVPAEPVAPVVEPRGYTGHGPFEYLGDKLAWARPKTFAQPIVFFDIKCIARFGAAPAARHLTHLRLRVPSRDVVSLLLAPPGSTYFPSLTYLDISTTNVRLDGILSAMLRQYEQVEHLVMDRVNLFGFQAKDKGAELCRNLGGLIPSAGLARGKDRERAIAMWDVADRTRAAIAQAEAVARANHGGGGGGGGLRREETPIEEASRQAREAAEERERQLNLARARRGHRSAGMATFSLRNSNLRRSSVSAAGSSAAAAGVILGPPDRLYLILPPLPALRTISVGGEARLSAIQAREWNAEFHAGWREGLAKVAGWAAHIGERYERARRKADEWAVQELRATESANAAGKGKGKAVLKVPTARPPTDIRLYRYPLPGESATPLAGPTPSDPTAGLVQIDPEGSTYLAIYKDRQADAELYANDNSNPPPCVLCTVPDCEGPPRRGDEGGKVDGRGGMDGIHAEGCGHMVGRRTWGWEGM
;
A
#
# COMPACT_ATOMS: atom_id res chain seq x y z
N MET A 1 -60.69 57.51 -43.52
CA MET A 1 -59.45 57.89 -42.84
C MET A 1 -59.40 57.13 -41.51
N ALA A 2 -58.87 55.91 -41.57
CA ALA A 2 -58.55 55.10 -40.39
C ALA A 2 -57.03 55.01 -40.36
N SER A 3 -56.43 55.52 -39.28
CA SER A 3 -54.98 55.53 -39.08
C SER A 3 -54.58 54.24 -38.39
N ASP A 4 -54.00 53.32 -39.16
CA ASP A 4 -53.29 52.14 -38.68
C ASP A 4 -52.08 52.58 -37.85
N THR A 5 -52.19 52.50 -36.53
CA THR A 5 -51.05 52.58 -35.62
C THR A 5 -50.29 51.26 -35.69
N ASN A 6 -49.24 51.29 -36.50
CA ASN A 6 -48.21 50.27 -36.64
C ASN A 6 -47.48 50.11 -35.29
N VAL A 7 -47.86 49.10 -34.50
CA VAL A 7 -47.11 48.69 -33.32
C VAL A 7 -45.86 47.96 -33.82
N GLU A 8 -44.78 48.72 -34.01
CA GLU A 8 -43.45 48.15 -34.21
C GLU A 8 -43.13 47.28 -33.00
N ALA A 9 -43.22 45.97 -33.18
CA ALA A 9 -42.72 44.99 -32.24
C ALA A 9 -41.22 45.23 -32.10
N SER A 10 -40.83 45.90 -31.01
CA SER A 10 -39.45 45.97 -30.55
C SER A 10 -38.90 44.56 -30.45
N THR A 11 -38.22 44.11 -31.52
CA THR A 11 -37.41 42.90 -31.51
C THR A 11 -36.32 43.14 -30.49
N THR A 12 -36.54 42.69 -29.26
CA THR A 12 -35.54 42.65 -28.21
C THR A 12 -34.38 41.84 -28.76
N SER A 13 -33.35 42.56 -29.20
CA SER A 13 -32.15 41.98 -29.79
C SER A 13 -31.57 41.00 -28.77
N LEU A 14 -31.80 39.71 -29.00
CA LEU A 14 -31.21 38.63 -28.19
C LEU A 14 -29.73 38.92 -28.01
N ALA A 15 -29.27 38.84 -26.76
CA ALA A 15 -27.88 39.06 -26.41
C ALA A 15 -26.98 38.22 -27.35
N PRO A 16 -25.86 38.76 -27.84
CA PRO A 16 -25.02 38.05 -28.83
C PRO A 16 -24.64 36.63 -28.43
N ILE A 17 -24.49 36.35 -27.13
CA ILE A 17 -24.19 35.03 -26.59
C ILE A 17 -25.30 33.99 -26.83
N LEU A 18 -26.57 34.42 -26.87
CA LEU A 18 -27.72 33.55 -27.14
C LEU A 18 -27.84 33.15 -28.62
N ARG A 19 -27.09 33.81 -29.51
CA ARG A 19 -27.01 33.47 -30.93
C ARG A 19 -25.93 32.43 -31.23
N LEU A 20 -25.13 32.05 -30.22
CA LEU A 20 -24.07 31.07 -30.40
C LEU A 20 -24.68 29.68 -30.66
N PRO A 21 -24.15 28.93 -31.64
CA PRO A 21 -24.52 27.54 -31.84
C PRO A 21 -24.23 26.66 -30.61
N PRO A 22 -25.00 25.58 -30.38
CA PRO A 22 -24.80 24.66 -29.24
C PRO A 22 -23.42 24.02 -29.20
N GLU A 23 -22.77 23.89 -30.35
CA GLU A 23 -21.41 23.37 -30.49
C GLU A 23 -20.40 24.30 -29.80
N ILE A 24 -20.64 25.61 -29.84
CA ILE A 24 -19.77 26.60 -29.17
C ILE A 24 -19.93 26.53 -27.65
N PHE A 25 -21.15 26.34 -27.15
CA PHE A 25 -21.37 26.09 -25.73
C PHE A 25 -20.70 24.79 -25.27
N SER A 26 -20.79 23.74 -26.09
CA SER A 26 -20.10 22.47 -25.86
C SER A 26 -18.59 22.66 -25.77
N TYR A 27 -18.00 23.41 -26.71
CA TYR A 27 -16.59 23.75 -26.70
C TYR A 27 -16.15 24.51 -25.44
N PHE A 28 -16.95 25.48 -24.98
CA PHE A 28 -16.65 26.17 -23.72
C PHE A 28 -16.74 25.24 -22.51
N LEU A 29 -17.75 24.37 -22.47
CA LEU A 29 -17.94 23.42 -21.39
C LEU A 29 -16.84 22.34 -21.35
N ASP A 30 -16.24 21.98 -22.49
CA ASP A 30 -15.09 21.07 -22.52
C ASP A 30 -13.84 21.66 -21.83
N HIS A 31 -13.74 22.99 -21.71
CA HIS A 31 -12.66 23.67 -20.98
C HIS A 31 -12.99 23.92 -19.50
N VAL A 32 -14.22 23.63 -19.05
CA VAL A 32 -14.60 23.79 -17.65
C VAL A 32 -14.09 22.59 -16.84
N PRO A 33 -13.37 22.81 -15.71
CA PRO A 33 -12.90 21.72 -14.87
C PRO A 33 -14.05 20.80 -14.43
N ALA A 34 -13.81 19.49 -14.38
CA ALA A 34 -14.82 18.49 -14.00
C ALA A 34 -15.53 18.80 -12.66
N SER A 35 -14.82 19.44 -11.71
CA SER A 35 -15.37 19.89 -10.42
C SER A 35 -16.46 20.95 -10.54
N GLN A 36 -16.42 21.76 -11.59
CA GLN A 36 -17.33 22.86 -11.81
C GLN A 36 -18.33 22.57 -12.94
N LEU A 37 -18.03 21.62 -13.82
CA LEU A 37 -18.76 21.35 -15.04
C LEU A 37 -20.27 21.25 -14.86
N GLN A 38 -20.73 20.37 -13.97
CA GLN A 38 -22.17 20.20 -13.74
C GLN A 38 -22.83 21.48 -13.25
N ARG A 39 -22.17 22.22 -12.34
CA ARG A 39 -22.72 23.47 -11.80
C ARG A 39 -22.80 24.54 -12.89
N THR A 40 -21.75 24.66 -13.71
CA THR A 40 -21.70 25.60 -14.83
C THR A 40 -22.77 25.27 -15.87
N ALA A 41 -22.89 23.99 -16.25
CA ALA A 41 -23.91 23.55 -17.19
C ALA A 41 -25.34 23.79 -16.64
N LEU A 42 -25.61 23.48 -15.36
CA LEU A 42 -26.89 23.79 -14.72
C LEU A 42 -27.19 25.29 -14.73
N ALA A 43 -26.20 26.13 -14.40
CA ALA A 43 -26.37 27.58 -14.40
C ALA A 43 -26.66 28.10 -15.82
N LEU A 44 -25.99 27.58 -16.84
CA LEU A 44 -26.25 27.95 -18.23
C LEU A 44 -27.67 27.53 -18.66
N HIS A 45 -28.13 26.33 -18.30
CA HIS A 45 -29.50 25.89 -18.58
C HIS A 45 -30.56 26.75 -17.88
N GLN A 46 -30.27 27.24 -16.68
CA GLN A 46 -31.19 28.11 -15.93
C GLN A 46 -31.23 29.53 -16.49
N VAL A 47 -30.08 30.09 -16.84
CA VAL A 47 -29.96 31.47 -17.34
C VAL A 47 -30.38 31.57 -18.81
N PHE A 48 -30.11 30.52 -19.59
CA PHE A 48 -30.38 30.48 -21.02
C PHE A 48 -31.22 29.24 -21.39
N PRO A 49 -32.51 29.19 -21.00
CA PRO A 49 -33.36 28.03 -21.25
C PRO A 49 -33.54 27.73 -22.75
N ASP A 50 -33.49 28.77 -23.59
CA ASP A 50 -33.59 28.64 -25.05
C ASP A 50 -32.25 28.28 -25.72
N ALA A 51 -31.12 28.47 -25.02
CA ALA A 51 -29.84 28.01 -25.52
C ALA A 51 -29.84 26.48 -25.49
N ARG A 52 -29.52 25.86 -26.63
CA ARG A 52 -29.45 24.41 -26.81
C ARG A 52 -28.22 23.80 -26.13
N VAL A 53 -27.95 24.16 -24.88
CA VAL A 53 -26.87 23.54 -24.10
C VAL A 53 -27.14 22.04 -24.00
N THR A 54 -26.15 21.23 -24.34
CA THR A 54 -26.33 19.77 -24.39
C THR A 54 -26.46 19.22 -22.97
N GLU A 55 -27.56 18.50 -22.70
CA GLU A 55 -27.79 17.87 -21.39
C GLU A 55 -26.68 16.90 -21.00
N GLU A 56 -25.88 16.41 -21.94
CA GLU A 56 -24.73 15.52 -21.68
C GLU A 56 -23.79 16.08 -20.60
N TYR A 57 -23.51 17.39 -20.62
CA TYR A 57 -22.61 18.02 -19.65
C TYR A 57 -23.17 18.06 -18.22
N LEU A 58 -24.49 17.95 -18.04
CA LEU A 58 -25.13 17.82 -16.72
C LEU A 58 -24.86 16.45 -16.08
N TRP A 59 -24.66 15.44 -16.92
CA TRP A 59 -24.54 14.03 -16.52
C TRP A 59 -23.12 13.48 -16.67
N ARG A 60 -22.23 14.19 -17.39
CA ARG A 60 -20.85 13.77 -17.59
C ARG A 60 -20.12 13.59 -16.24
N TYR A 61 -20.23 14.55 -15.33
CA TYR A 61 -19.65 14.45 -13.98
C TYR A 61 -20.66 14.88 -12.91
N VAL A 62 -21.38 13.92 -12.37
CA VAL A 62 -22.43 14.17 -11.37
C VAL A 62 -21.80 14.36 -10.00
N THR A 63 -21.98 15.54 -9.39
CA THR A 63 -21.42 15.88 -8.07
C THR A 63 -22.51 16.24 -7.07
N VAL A 64 -22.63 15.45 -6.00
CA VAL A 64 -23.55 15.67 -4.88
C VAL A 64 -22.80 16.34 -3.73
N ARG A 65 -23.07 17.62 -3.50
CA ARG A 65 -22.43 18.44 -2.45
C ARG A 65 -23.23 18.47 -1.15
N LYS A 66 -24.54 18.39 -1.26
CA LYS A 66 -25.49 18.35 -0.14
C LYS A 66 -26.35 17.10 -0.25
N GLY A 67 -26.61 16.43 0.88
CA GLY A 67 -27.45 15.23 0.91
C GLY A 67 -28.86 15.44 0.35
N GLU A 68 -29.43 16.65 0.50
CA GLU A 68 -30.74 17.04 -0.04
C GLU A 68 -30.83 16.92 -1.57
N GLN A 69 -29.70 16.94 -2.27
CA GLN A 69 -29.65 16.83 -3.73
C GLN A 69 -29.92 15.41 -4.23
N LEU A 70 -29.86 14.39 -3.37
CA LEU A 70 -30.00 12.98 -3.78
C LEU A 70 -31.40 12.65 -4.29
N VAL A 71 -32.46 13.13 -3.63
CA VAL A 71 -33.86 12.88 -4.05
C VAL A 71 -34.16 13.46 -5.44
N PRO A 72 -33.94 14.76 -5.71
CA PRO A 72 -34.19 15.31 -7.04
C PRO A 72 -33.28 14.68 -8.11
N LEU A 73 -32.03 14.35 -7.75
CA LEU A 73 -31.12 13.65 -8.66
C LEU A 73 -31.61 12.24 -9.00
N TRP A 74 -32.11 11.48 -8.02
CA TRP A 74 -32.68 10.16 -8.24
C TRP A 74 -33.86 10.23 -9.22
N HIS A 75 -34.79 11.16 -9.02
CA HIS A 75 -35.92 11.35 -9.93
C HIS A 75 -35.48 11.73 -11.33
N ALA A 76 -34.47 12.60 -11.45
CA ALA A 76 -33.89 12.98 -12.74
C ALA A 76 -33.20 11.79 -13.43
N ALA A 77 -32.44 10.98 -12.68
CA ALA A 77 -31.73 9.82 -13.20
C ALA A 77 -32.71 8.74 -13.67
N ARG A 78 -33.80 8.53 -12.91
CA ARG A 78 -34.87 7.59 -13.28
C ARG A 78 -35.55 8.01 -14.59
N ARG A 79 -36.00 9.27 -14.70
CA ARG A 79 -36.60 9.79 -15.94
C ARG A 79 -35.65 9.71 -17.12
N ARG A 80 -34.37 10.01 -16.91
CA ARG A 80 -33.34 9.89 -17.95
C ARG A 80 -33.19 8.45 -18.41
N ARG A 81 -33.12 7.49 -17.48
CA ARG A 81 -33.03 6.07 -17.81
C ARG A 81 -34.22 5.61 -18.65
N GLU A 82 -35.44 5.95 -18.25
CA GLU A 82 -36.66 5.64 -19.01
C GLU A 82 -36.63 6.24 -20.43
N ARG A 83 -36.10 7.45 -20.57
CA ARG A 83 -35.90 8.10 -21.89
C ARG A 83 -34.85 7.39 -22.73
N VAL A 84 -33.70 7.05 -22.15
CA VAL A 84 -32.61 6.31 -22.81
C VAL A 84 -33.09 4.94 -23.30
N GLU A 85 -33.85 4.22 -22.48
CA GLU A 85 -34.43 2.92 -22.84
C GLU A 85 -35.43 3.05 -24.01
N ARG A 86 -36.18 4.15 -24.08
CA ARG A 86 -37.15 4.42 -25.17
C ARG A 86 -36.48 4.88 -26.46
N GLU A 87 -35.50 5.78 -26.37
CA GLU A 87 -34.85 6.44 -27.51
C GLU A 87 -33.61 5.69 -28.00
N GLY A 88 -33.14 4.67 -27.28
CA GLY A 88 -31.92 3.90 -27.61
C GLY A 88 -30.61 4.69 -27.43
N MET A 89 -30.67 5.89 -26.85
CA MET A 89 -29.53 6.80 -26.77
C MET A 89 -28.67 6.51 -25.53
N ARG A 90 -27.44 5.99 -25.71
CA ARG A 90 -26.53 5.69 -24.59
C ARG A 90 -25.83 6.94 -24.06
N ALA A 91 -26.52 7.74 -23.26
CA ALA A 91 -25.85 8.83 -22.56
C ALA A 91 -25.11 8.31 -21.32
N ARG A 92 -23.77 8.29 -21.38
CA ARG A 92 -22.91 7.76 -20.32
C ARG A 92 -22.63 8.79 -19.25
N VAL A 93 -22.61 8.36 -17.99
CA VAL A 93 -22.09 9.17 -16.88
C VAL A 93 -20.59 8.91 -16.79
N GLY A 94 -19.78 9.95 -16.97
CA GLY A 94 -18.31 9.86 -16.87
C GLY A 94 -17.82 9.73 -15.43
N GLY A 95 -18.56 10.23 -14.44
CA GLY A 95 -18.23 10.02 -13.05
C GLY A 95 -19.34 10.45 -12.09
N PHE A 96 -19.35 9.82 -10.92
CA PHE A 96 -20.24 10.14 -9.81
C PHE A 96 -19.42 10.43 -8.56
N VAL A 97 -19.62 11.61 -7.97
CA VAL A 97 -18.92 12.07 -6.77
C VAL A 97 -19.93 12.50 -5.72
N MET A 98 -19.93 11.82 -4.58
CA MET A 98 -20.62 12.27 -3.37
C MET A 98 -19.62 12.95 -2.44
N GLU A 99 -19.63 14.28 -2.42
CA GLU A 99 -18.82 15.09 -1.51
C GLU A 99 -19.48 15.25 -0.13
N SER A 100 -20.81 15.20 -0.08
CA SER A 100 -21.53 15.31 1.18
C SER A 100 -21.29 14.09 2.06
N TRP A 101 -21.00 14.32 3.34
CA TRP A 101 -20.96 13.27 4.36
C TRP A 101 -22.36 12.87 4.85
N ARG A 102 -23.39 13.61 4.43
CA ARG A 102 -24.80 13.37 4.76
C ARG A 102 -25.55 13.00 3.49
N GLY A 103 -26.59 12.21 3.64
CA GLY A 103 -27.46 11.82 2.53
C GLY A 103 -28.00 10.42 2.72
N ASP A 104 -29.26 10.23 2.38
CA ASP A 104 -29.93 8.94 2.48
C ASP A 104 -29.23 7.91 1.57
N ALA A 105 -28.68 6.86 2.19
CA ALA A 105 -27.89 5.85 1.51
C ALA A 105 -28.75 4.96 0.59
N ASP A 106 -30.02 4.73 0.92
CA ASP A 106 -30.95 3.98 0.10
C ASP A 106 -31.28 4.76 -1.18
N ILE A 107 -31.50 6.07 -1.05
CA ILE A 107 -31.71 6.96 -2.22
C ILE A 107 -30.45 7.02 -3.08
N LEU A 108 -29.25 7.03 -2.47
CA LEU A 108 -28.00 6.93 -3.23
C LEU A 108 -27.92 5.61 -4.01
N ASN A 109 -28.19 4.46 -3.36
CA ASN A 109 -28.20 3.15 -4.03
C ASN A 109 -29.21 3.13 -5.19
N ASN A 110 -30.40 3.68 -4.99
CA ASN A 110 -31.42 3.80 -6.04
C ASN A 110 -30.97 4.71 -7.19
N THR A 111 -30.26 5.79 -6.90
CA THR A 111 -29.65 6.67 -7.91
C THR A 111 -28.60 5.91 -8.72
N LEU A 112 -27.68 5.21 -8.05
CA LEU A 112 -26.61 4.45 -8.70
C LEU A 112 -27.11 3.22 -9.46
N ARG A 113 -28.29 2.68 -9.16
CA ARG A 113 -28.99 1.68 -9.98
C ARG A 113 -29.49 2.25 -11.30
N CYS A 114 -29.86 3.54 -11.32
CA CYS A 114 -30.23 4.22 -12.55
C CYS A 114 -29.01 4.55 -13.43
N LEU A 115 -27.80 4.44 -12.87
CA LEU A 115 -26.53 4.78 -13.49
C LEU A 115 -25.58 3.56 -13.47
N PRO A 116 -25.82 2.52 -14.28
CA PRO A 116 -25.02 1.29 -14.25
C PRO A 116 -23.57 1.49 -14.73
N ASP A 117 -23.39 2.31 -15.76
CA ASP A 117 -22.11 2.53 -16.45
C ASP A 117 -21.36 3.75 -15.89
N ILE A 118 -20.86 3.63 -14.66
CA ILE A 118 -20.05 4.67 -14.01
C ILE A 118 -18.58 4.20 -13.97
N PRO A 119 -17.65 4.86 -14.69
CA PRO A 119 -16.24 4.49 -14.64
C PRO A 119 -15.53 5.07 -13.40
N VAL A 120 -15.99 6.19 -12.84
CA VAL A 120 -15.41 6.79 -11.65
C VAL A 120 -16.47 6.98 -10.57
N LEU A 121 -16.29 6.31 -9.43
CA LEU A 121 -17.19 6.40 -8.27
C LEU A 121 -16.40 6.86 -7.03
N CYS A 122 -16.74 8.04 -6.51
CA CYS A 122 -16.10 8.62 -5.32
C CYS A 122 -17.15 8.89 -4.26
N LEU A 123 -17.05 8.26 -3.09
CA LEU A 123 -18.06 8.32 -2.03
C LEU A 123 -17.48 8.78 -0.70
N ASN A 124 -18.05 9.83 -0.14
CA ASN A 124 -17.87 10.23 1.25
C ASN A 124 -18.98 9.59 2.10
N MET A 125 -18.60 8.68 3.00
CA MET A 125 -19.49 7.94 3.88
C MET A 125 -19.39 8.51 5.30
N GLY A 126 -20.47 9.17 5.72
CA GLY A 126 -20.65 9.62 7.09
C GLY A 126 -21.36 8.58 7.95
N THR A 127 -21.97 9.05 9.03
CA THR A 127 -22.47 8.23 10.14
C THR A 127 -23.88 7.68 9.90
N ASN A 128 -24.55 8.13 8.85
CA ASN A 128 -25.82 7.57 8.40
C ASN A 128 -25.64 6.43 7.38
N PHE A 129 -24.41 6.13 7.00
CA PHE A 129 -24.09 5.08 6.04
C PHE A 129 -23.78 3.77 6.77
N ALA A 130 -24.68 2.79 6.66
CA ALA A 130 -24.47 1.45 7.23
C ALA A 130 -23.70 0.53 6.25
N PRO A 131 -22.96 -0.48 6.76
CA PRO A 131 -22.25 -1.45 5.93
C PRO A 131 -23.12 -2.18 4.91
N GLU A 132 -24.38 -2.45 5.26
CA GLU A 132 -25.35 -3.14 4.42
C GLU A 132 -25.63 -2.35 3.13
N HIS A 133 -25.69 -1.02 3.20
CA HIS A 133 -25.88 -0.17 2.03
C HIS A 133 -24.68 -0.27 1.06
N LEU A 134 -23.45 -0.36 1.58
CA LEU A 134 -22.26 -0.48 0.73
C LEU A 134 -22.16 -1.89 0.14
N ALA A 135 -22.48 -2.91 0.94
CA ALA A 135 -22.55 -4.29 0.48
C ALA A 135 -23.59 -4.44 -0.64
N GLU A 136 -24.78 -3.85 -0.49
CA GLU A 136 -25.83 -3.79 -1.51
C GLU A 136 -25.33 -3.09 -2.79
N MET A 137 -24.63 -1.97 -2.66
CA MET A 137 -24.05 -1.25 -3.80
C MET A 137 -23.08 -2.11 -4.62
N PHE A 138 -22.32 -2.99 -3.96
CA PHE A 138 -21.32 -3.86 -4.57
C PHE A 138 -21.85 -5.24 -4.98
N GLN A 139 -23.12 -5.57 -4.70
CA GLN A 139 -23.74 -6.83 -5.13
C GLN A 139 -23.70 -6.99 -6.65
N THR A 140 -23.88 -5.90 -7.39
CA THR A 140 -23.89 -5.91 -8.86
C THR A 140 -22.54 -5.42 -9.38
N HIS A 141 -21.89 -6.23 -10.21
CA HIS A 141 -20.66 -5.85 -10.90
C HIS A 141 -20.88 -4.67 -11.85
N ARG A 142 -19.89 -3.76 -11.88
CA ARG A 142 -19.89 -2.59 -12.76
C ARG A 142 -18.74 -2.72 -13.77
N PRO A 143 -18.99 -3.24 -14.99
CA PRO A 143 -17.93 -3.61 -15.93
C PRO A 143 -17.13 -2.43 -16.47
N THR A 144 -17.70 -1.22 -16.44
CA THR A 144 -17.00 -0.01 -16.88
C THR A 144 -16.19 0.64 -15.76
N MET A 145 -16.27 0.14 -14.52
CA MET A 145 -15.60 0.75 -13.36
C MET A 145 -14.10 0.77 -13.59
N GLN A 146 -13.51 1.95 -13.43
CA GLN A 146 -12.07 2.18 -13.50
C GLN A 146 -11.50 2.60 -12.16
N ARG A 147 -12.23 3.45 -11.45
CA ARG A 147 -11.81 4.06 -10.19
C ARG A 147 -12.91 4.02 -9.16
N LEU A 148 -12.58 3.45 -8.00
CA LEU A 148 -13.44 3.44 -6.81
C LEU A 148 -12.71 4.12 -5.65
N GLU A 149 -13.32 5.17 -5.09
CA GLU A 149 -12.81 5.88 -3.92
C GLU A 149 -13.86 5.88 -2.81
N LEU A 150 -13.46 5.37 -1.65
CA LEU A 150 -14.28 5.19 -0.47
C LEU A 150 -13.62 5.95 0.68
N ARG A 151 -14.27 7.03 1.14
CA ARG A 151 -13.83 7.81 2.29
C ARG A 151 -14.79 7.63 3.44
N PHE A 152 -14.26 7.31 4.61
CA PHE A 152 -15.03 7.07 5.82
C PHE A 152 -14.73 8.17 6.83
N LYS A 153 -15.77 8.83 7.33
CA LYS A 153 -15.70 9.74 8.48
C LYS A 153 -16.44 9.08 9.64
N PRO A 154 -15.78 8.18 10.39
CA PRO A 154 -16.45 7.38 11.40
C PRO A 154 -16.71 8.18 12.69
N TYR A 155 -16.08 9.34 12.87
CA TYR A 155 -16.26 10.17 14.06
C TYR A 155 -17.55 10.98 13.97
N VAL A 156 -18.36 10.84 15.00
CA VAL A 156 -19.48 11.73 15.28
C VAL A 156 -19.01 12.87 16.19
N GLU A 157 -19.46 14.11 15.92
CA GLU A 157 -19.27 15.23 16.85
C GLU A 157 -20.03 15.03 18.17
N GLN A 158 -21.12 14.24 18.13
CA GLN A 158 -21.92 13.83 19.28
C GLN A 158 -21.96 12.31 19.37
N ALA A 159 -21.64 11.73 20.53
CA ALA A 159 -21.59 10.28 20.72
C ALA A 159 -22.94 9.59 20.37
N SER A 160 -23.09 9.12 19.13
CA SER A 160 -24.19 8.21 18.78
C SER A 160 -23.75 6.79 19.11
N TYR A 161 -24.21 6.27 20.24
CA TYR A 161 -23.92 4.91 20.72
C TYR A 161 -24.34 3.81 19.71
N TYR A 162 -25.27 4.14 18.80
CA TYR A 162 -25.92 3.19 17.89
C TYR A 162 -24.96 2.47 16.91
N GLN A 163 -24.02 3.20 16.31
CA GLN A 163 -23.07 2.59 15.36
C GLN A 163 -22.05 1.67 16.06
N PHE A 164 -21.71 2.00 17.31
CA PHE A 164 -20.76 1.21 18.10
C PHE A 164 -21.38 -0.10 18.60
N LEU A 165 -22.66 -0.09 18.98
CA LEU A 165 -23.34 -1.27 19.54
C LEU A 165 -23.74 -2.30 18.46
N LYS A 166 -23.97 -1.88 17.22
CA LYS A 166 -24.34 -2.80 16.14
C LYS A 166 -23.16 -3.49 15.46
N GLY A 167 -21.92 -3.13 15.78
CA GLY A 167 -20.75 -3.68 15.09
C GLY A 167 -20.76 -3.35 13.59
N SER A 168 -21.09 -2.11 13.24
CA SER A 168 -21.24 -1.68 11.85
C SER A 168 -19.86 -1.52 11.18
N TYR A 169 -19.26 -2.63 10.79
CA TYR A 169 -17.98 -2.67 10.08
C TYR A 169 -18.16 -2.96 8.60
N PHE A 170 -17.32 -2.34 7.76
CA PHE A 170 -17.46 -2.40 6.30
C PHE A 170 -16.75 -3.60 5.65
N ASP A 171 -16.32 -4.58 6.45
CA ASP A 171 -15.65 -5.80 5.97
C ASP A 171 -16.52 -6.52 4.93
N THR A 172 -17.81 -6.66 5.19
CA THR A 172 -18.78 -7.33 4.32
C THR A 172 -18.82 -6.71 2.92
N ALA A 173 -18.67 -5.38 2.79
CA ALA A 173 -18.67 -4.73 1.49
C ALA A 173 -17.44 -5.10 0.65
N ILE A 174 -16.27 -5.18 1.27
CA ILE A 174 -15.04 -5.64 0.60
C ILE A 174 -15.13 -7.13 0.26
N GLU A 175 -15.75 -7.93 1.13
CA GLU A 175 -16.04 -9.33 0.84
C GLU A 175 -17.00 -9.48 -0.36
N MET A 176 -17.98 -8.59 -0.50
CA MET A 176 -18.86 -8.58 -1.67
C MET A 176 -18.10 -8.29 -2.96
N LEU A 177 -17.16 -7.34 -2.96
CA LEU A 177 -16.26 -7.12 -4.11
C LEU A 177 -15.42 -8.38 -4.40
N THR A 178 -14.88 -9.01 -3.35
CA THR A 178 -14.06 -10.22 -3.45
C THR A 178 -14.82 -11.39 -4.07
N GLN A 179 -16.09 -11.58 -3.68
CA GLN A 179 -16.88 -12.76 -4.05
C GLN A 179 -17.67 -12.57 -5.36
N ARG A 180 -18.14 -11.36 -5.65
CA ARG A 180 -19.08 -11.11 -6.75
C ARG A 180 -18.44 -10.53 -8.00
N TRP A 181 -17.32 -9.82 -7.88
CA TRP A 181 -16.74 -9.14 -9.04
C TRP A 181 -15.78 -10.06 -9.79
N PRO A 182 -15.97 -10.27 -11.10
CA PRO A 182 -15.04 -11.03 -11.91
C PRO A 182 -13.76 -10.22 -12.19
N GLU A 183 -12.78 -10.87 -12.84
CA GLU A 183 -11.62 -10.18 -13.37
C GLU A 183 -12.05 -9.03 -14.29
N SER A 184 -11.63 -7.81 -13.96
CA SER A 184 -12.08 -6.60 -14.64
C SER A 184 -10.86 -5.77 -15.05
N PRO A 185 -10.42 -5.82 -16.32
CA PRO A 185 -9.23 -5.09 -16.79
C PRO A 185 -9.33 -3.58 -16.67
N THR A 186 -10.55 -3.04 -16.68
CA THR A 186 -10.80 -1.60 -16.52
C THR A 186 -10.57 -1.14 -15.09
N PHE A 187 -10.83 -2.00 -14.10
CA PHE A 187 -10.78 -1.63 -12.69
C PHE A 187 -9.33 -1.61 -12.20
N THR A 188 -8.77 -0.40 -12.23
CA THR A 188 -7.33 -0.17 -12.07
C THR A 188 -6.98 0.64 -10.84
N ARG A 189 -7.96 1.34 -10.22
CA ARG A 189 -7.74 2.28 -9.12
C ARG A 189 -8.70 2.04 -7.97
N LEU A 190 -8.17 1.74 -6.79
CA LEU A 190 -8.93 1.61 -5.54
C LEU A 190 -8.36 2.51 -4.44
N ALA A 191 -9.20 3.33 -3.82
CA ALA A 191 -8.88 4.11 -2.64
C ALA A 191 -9.85 3.81 -1.49
N ILE A 192 -9.31 3.46 -0.33
CA ILE A 192 -10.02 3.26 0.93
C ILE A 192 -9.33 4.16 1.96
N ILE A 193 -10.05 5.16 2.44
CA ILE A 193 -9.52 6.22 3.30
C ILE A 193 -10.42 6.34 4.51
N GLN A 194 -9.86 6.13 5.70
CA GLN A 194 -10.46 6.50 6.96
C GLN A 194 -9.88 7.86 7.37
N GLU A 195 -10.74 8.85 7.53
CA GLU A 195 -10.33 10.18 8.00
C GLU A 195 -9.67 10.09 9.39
N ILE A 196 -8.78 11.04 9.69
CA ILE A 196 -8.24 11.22 11.04
C ILE A 196 -9.14 12.23 11.75
N PRO A 197 -9.52 12.00 13.01
CA PRO A 197 -10.36 12.96 13.72
C PRO A 197 -9.59 14.28 13.87
N PRO A 198 -10.26 15.44 13.76
CA PRO A 198 -9.60 16.72 13.95
C PRO A 198 -8.96 16.73 15.33
N ARG A 199 -7.63 16.91 15.37
CA ARG A 199 -6.94 17.15 16.63
C ARG A 199 -7.37 18.54 17.11
N THR A 200 -8.28 18.58 18.07
CA THR A 200 -8.62 19.80 18.81
C THR A 200 -7.32 20.28 19.44
N LYS A 201 -6.71 21.31 18.84
CA LYS A 201 -5.59 22.02 19.45
C LYS A 201 -6.16 22.76 20.64
N ARG A 202 -6.32 22.09 21.79
CA ARG A 202 -6.35 22.85 23.03
C ARG A 202 -4.99 23.56 23.09
N PRO A 203 -4.95 24.89 23.27
CA PRO A 203 -3.69 25.55 23.59
C PRO A 203 -3.12 24.79 24.79
N ALA A 204 -1.85 24.40 24.69
CA ALA A 204 -1.16 23.79 25.81
C ALA A 204 -1.39 24.73 27.02
N PRO A 205 -1.78 24.21 28.20
CA PRO A 205 -1.86 25.06 29.38
C PRO A 205 -0.49 25.72 29.53
N THR A 206 -0.46 27.04 29.41
CA THR A 206 0.71 27.87 29.70
C THR A 206 1.03 27.64 31.16
N PHE A 207 1.93 26.69 31.44
CA PHE A 207 2.62 26.67 32.72
C PHE A 207 3.50 27.92 32.73
N SER A 208 3.04 28.94 33.45
CA SER A 208 3.85 30.09 33.83
C SER A 208 5.08 29.56 34.57
N ALA A 209 6.23 29.60 33.91
CA ALA A 209 7.51 29.32 34.53
C ALA A 209 7.77 30.39 35.59
N GLY A 210 7.52 30.05 36.85
CA GLY A 210 8.03 30.80 37.99
C GLY A 210 9.55 30.71 37.98
N THR A 211 10.18 31.87 37.88
CA THR A 211 11.63 32.10 37.94
C THR A 211 12.21 31.50 39.22
N THR A 212 13.07 30.48 39.09
CA THR A 212 14.03 30.08 40.13
C THR A 212 15.43 30.11 39.53
N ALA A 213 16.22 31.12 39.90
CA ALA A 213 17.68 31.15 39.84
C ALA A 213 18.10 32.24 40.85
N SER A 214 18.94 31.99 41.85
CA SER A 214 20.33 31.49 41.85
C SER A 214 20.74 31.22 43.32
N THR A 215 21.83 30.58 43.77
CA THR A 215 23.18 30.25 43.25
C THR A 215 23.96 29.49 44.35
N ALA A 216 24.92 28.63 43.97
CA ALA A 216 26.26 28.41 44.59
C ALA A 216 26.96 27.28 43.77
N ASP A 217 28.26 27.26 43.43
CA ASP A 217 29.39 28.09 43.85
C ASP A 217 30.62 27.96 42.90
N ALA A 218 31.61 28.82 43.13
CA ALA A 218 32.84 29.19 42.41
C ALA A 218 33.92 28.07 42.24
N SER A 219 35.08 28.20 41.55
CA SER A 219 35.98 29.36 41.35
C SER A 219 37.15 29.07 40.37
N THR A 220 37.67 30.11 39.71
CA THR A 220 39.12 30.28 39.43
C THR A 220 39.49 31.77 39.54
N ALA A 221 40.36 32.05 40.51
CA ALA A 221 41.30 33.15 40.76
C ALA A 221 41.12 34.59 40.17
N VAL A 222 41.10 35.55 41.14
CA VAL A 222 41.96 36.76 41.25
C VAL A 222 41.70 37.95 40.31
N SER A 223 41.15 39.08 40.82
CA SER A 223 41.93 40.23 41.34
C SER A 223 41.09 41.52 41.55
N THR A 224 41.10 42.02 42.79
CA THR A 224 41.24 43.43 43.24
C THR A 224 40.24 44.57 42.90
N VAL A 225 39.94 45.31 44.00
CA VAL A 225 39.61 46.74 44.25
C VAL A 225 38.20 47.34 44.02
N ALA A 226 37.47 47.45 45.15
CA ALA A 226 36.84 48.64 45.77
C ALA A 226 36.14 49.73 44.93
N SER A 227 34.85 49.98 45.20
CA SER A 227 34.35 51.19 45.89
C SER A 227 32.81 51.29 45.92
N THR A 228 32.35 52.09 46.88
CA THR A 228 31.04 52.24 47.54
C THR A 228 29.98 53.14 46.87
N ALA A 229 28.76 53.03 47.43
CA ALA A 229 27.67 54.03 47.57
C ALA A 229 26.67 54.17 46.38
N ALA A 230 25.38 54.45 46.51
CA ALA A 230 24.37 54.50 47.59
C ALA A 230 23.02 54.93 46.93
N SER A 231 21.89 54.55 47.55
CA SER A 231 20.57 55.23 47.59
C SER A 231 19.71 55.40 46.32
N THR A 232 18.43 55.02 46.39
CA THR A 232 17.25 55.86 46.76
C THR A 232 15.94 55.36 46.08
N VAL A 233 14.86 55.32 46.86
CA VAL A 233 13.42 55.09 46.56
C VAL A 233 12.77 56.49 46.43
N PRO A 234 11.64 56.82 45.71
CA PRO A 234 10.29 56.36 46.09
C PRO A 234 9.11 56.40 45.06
N SER A 235 7.96 55.89 45.55
CA SER A 235 6.49 56.13 45.33
C SER A 235 6.00 57.06 44.18
N SER A 236 4.77 57.03 43.62
CA SER A 236 3.40 56.76 44.11
C SER A 236 2.35 56.98 42.96
N GLN A 237 1.19 56.31 43.10
CA GLN A 237 -0.24 56.65 42.79
C GLN A 237 -0.70 57.70 41.73
N GLY A 238 -1.84 57.40 41.06
CA GLY A 238 -2.80 58.39 40.52
C GLY A 238 -3.73 57.90 39.38
N SER A 239 -5.06 58.07 39.52
CA SER A 239 -6.17 57.49 38.71
C SER A 239 -6.71 58.42 37.56
N PRO A 240 -8.01 58.41 37.13
CA PRO A 240 -8.48 57.93 35.81
C PRO A 240 -9.27 58.98 34.97
N VAL A 241 -9.76 58.62 33.76
CA VAL A 241 -10.70 59.44 32.96
C VAL A 241 -11.77 58.58 32.24
N ILE A 242 -13.02 59.08 32.29
CA ILE A 242 -14.29 58.63 31.70
C ILE A 242 -14.64 59.52 30.48
N LEU A 243 -15.41 59.04 29.48
CA LEU A 243 -16.54 59.74 28.76
C LEU A 243 -17.06 58.95 27.50
N PRO A 244 -18.23 59.28 26.87
CA PRO A 244 -19.40 58.37 26.81
C PRO A 244 -20.14 58.21 25.43
N ASP A 245 -21.27 57.47 25.48
CA ASP A 245 -22.59 57.52 24.79
C ASP A 245 -22.77 57.72 23.26
N SER A 246 -23.71 56.93 22.66
CA SER A 246 -24.97 57.41 22.00
C SER A 246 -25.75 56.33 21.17
N LEU A 247 -27.00 56.04 21.62
CA LEU A 247 -28.35 56.09 20.95
C LEU A 247 -28.87 55.20 19.77
N ASN A 248 -30.17 54.81 19.95
CA ASN A 248 -31.33 54.65 19.03
C ASN A 248 -31.54 53.35 18.20
N ALA A 249 -32.74 52.79 17.95
CA ALA A 249 -34.15 53.18 18.16
C ALA A 249 -35.13 51.98 18.01
N ASP A 250 -36.39 52.20 18.41
CA ASP A 250 -37.61 51.37 18.45
C ASP A 250 -38.22 50.91 17.10
N VAL A 251 -39.02 49.82 17.12
CA VAL A 251 -40.25 49.65 16.30
C VAL A 251 -41.30 48.80 17.05
N ALA A 252 -42.57 49.15 16.88
CA ALA A 252 -43.75 48.81 17.69
C ALA A 252 -44.69 47.72 17.11
N ALA A 253 -45.81 47.49 17.83
CA ALA A 253 -47.15 46.97 17.42
C ALA A 253 -47.39 45.45 17.56
N LEU A 254 -48.57 44.92 17.93
CA LEU A 254 -49.85 45.43 18.44
C LEU A 254 -50.64 44.23 19.03
N ASP A 255 -51.54 44.54 19.95
CA ASP A 255 -52.43 43.68 20.74
C ASP A 255 -53.86 43.74 20.17
N LEU A 256 -54.60 42.61 20.12
CA LEU A 256 -56.07 42.52 20.12
C LEU A 256 -56.49 41.07 20.46
N GLY A 257 -57.29 40.91 21.53
CA GLY A 257 -57.76 39.62 22.06
C GLY A 257 -59.16 39.18 21.61
N SER A 258 -59.59 38.04 22.17
CA SER A 258 -61.01 37.68 22.41
C SER A 258 -61.10 36.46 23.33
N ASP A 259 -61.91 36.58 24.37
CA ASP A 259 -62.29 35.56 25.34
C ASP A 259 -63.18 34.46 24.74
N GLU A 260 -62.95 33.20 25.11
CA GLU A 260 -63.97 32.14 25.11
C GLU A 260 -63.67 31.12 26.23
N GLU A 261 -64.57 31.01 27.20
CA GLU A 261 -64.53 30.07 28.34
C GLU A 261 -65.02 28.67 27.92
N VAL A 262 -64.19 27.63 28.08
CA VAL A 262 -64.55 26.19 27.99
C VAL A 262 -63.65 25.40 28.98
N PRO A 263 -64.14 24.32 29.65
CA PRO A 263 -63.76 24.00 31.02
C PRO A 263 -62.51 23.13 31.19
N ALA A 264 -62.00 23.18 32.42
CA ALA A 264 -60.78 22.58 32.93
C ALA A 264 -60.57 21.09 32.58
N GLU A 265 -59.51 20.82 31.83
CA GLU A 265 -58.78 19.54 31.83
C GLU A 265 -57.51 19.66 32.69
N PRO A 266 -57.08 18.58 33.36
CA PRO A 266 -55.99 18.64 34.32
C PRO A 266 -54.66 18.96 33.63
N VAL A 267 -54.03 20.04 34.09
CA VAL A 267 -52.67 20.46 33.72
C VAL A 267 -51.70 19.30 33.99
N ALA A 268 -51.28 18.63 32.93
CA ALA A 268 -50.11 17.76 32.97
C ALA A 268 -48.88 18.60 33.33
N PRO A 269 -48.01 18.15 34.24
CA PRO A 269 -46.84 18.92 34.63
C PRO A 269 -45.93 19.13 33.42
N VAL A 270 -45.41 20.35 33.29
CA VAL A 270 -44.34 20.70 32.36
C VAL A 270 -43.20 19.70 32.55
N VAL A 271 -43.07 18.77 31.61
CA VAL A 271 -41.93 17.86 31.53
C VAL A 271 -40.76 18.69 31.02
N GLU A 272 -39.95 19.19 31.93
CA GLU A 272 -38.58 19.61 31.61
C GLU A 272 -37.93 18.49 30.77
N PRO A 273 -37.14 18.83 29.73
CA PRO A 273 -36.44 17.82 28.95
C PRO A 273 -35.56 17.03 29.91
N ARG A 274 -35.97 15.80 30.24
CA ARG A 274 -35.16 14.84 31.00
C ARG A 274 -33.93 14.58 30.15
N GLY A 275 -32.87 15.33 30.44
CA GLY A 275 -31.53 15.04 30.02
C GLY A 275 -31.25 13.58 30.37
N TYR A 276 -30.65 12.89 29.40
CA TYR A 276 -30.14 11.54 29.53
C TYR A 276 -29.48 11.33 30.90
N THR A 277 -30.15 10.63 31.80
CA THR A 277 -29.59 10.20 33.08
C THR A 277 -28.50 9.19 32.75
N GLY A 278 -27.24 9.61 32.82
CA GLY A 278 -26.05 8.89 32.35
C GLY A 278 -25.72 7.58 33.06
N HIS A 279 -26.73 6.79 33.44
CA HIS A 279 -26.58 5.43 33.93
C HIS A 279 -26.74 4.46 32.75
N GLY A 280 -25.61 4.18 32.11
CA GLY A 280 -25.47 2.90 31.40
C GLY A 280 -25.54 1.73 32.40
N PRO A 281 -25.67 0.48 31.92
CA PRO A 281 -26.01 -0.71 32.73
C PRO A 281 -24.89 -1.20 33.69
N PHE A 282 -23.96 -0.33 34.09
CA PHE A 282 -22.90 -0.65 35.03
C PHE A 282 -22.95 0.34 36.21
N GLU A 283 -23.73 -0.01 37.24
CA GLU A 283 -24.00 0.80 38.43
C GLU A 283 -22.81 0.97 39.41
N TYR A 284 -21.62 0.44 39.09
CA TYR A 284 -20.51 0.38 40.06
C TYR A 284 -19.35 1.36 39.78
N LEU A 285 -19.43 2.19 38.75
CA LEU A 285 -18.43 3.24 38.50
C LEU A 285 -18.86 4.54 39.20
N GLY A 286 -18.62 4.61 40.51
CA GLY A 286 -19.01 5.74 41.36
C GLY A 286 -18.37 7.09 40.95
N ASP A 287 -18.96 8.18 41.44
CA ASP A 287 -18.58 9.58 41.14
C ASP A 287 -17.10 9.91 41.34
N LYS A 288 -16.40 9.13 42.17
CA LYS A 288 -14.95 9.23 42.38
C LYS A 288 -14.11 8.72 41.20
N LEU A 289 -14.69 8.20 40.12
CA LEU A 289 -14.01 7.90 38.85
C LEU A 289 -14.41 8.84 37.70
N ALA A 290 -15.19 9.90 37.94
CA ALA A 290 -15.57 10.87 36.90
C ALA A 290 -14.38 11.62 36.27
N TRP A 291 -13.25 11.74 36.98
CA TRP A 291 -11.99 12.26 36.45
C TRP A 291 -11.25 11.26 35.53
N ALA A 292 -11.58 9.98 35.64
CA ALA A 292 -11.09 8.87 34.82
C ALA A 292 -12.11 8.46 33.74
N ARG A 293 -13.10 9.31 33.41
CA ARG A 293 -13.81 9.18 32.12
C ARG A 293 -12.73 9.12 31.04
N PRO A 294 -12.66 8.08 30.20
CA PRO A 294 -11.74 8.09 29.07
C PRO A 294 -12.09 9.30 28.21
N LYS A 295 -11.34 10.40 28.39
CA LYS A 295 -11.51 11.68 27.70
C LYS A 295 -11.26 11.54 26.19
N THR A 296 -10.78 10.38 25.76
CA THR A 296 -10.59 10.00 24.38
C THR A 296 -11.61 8.92 24.05
N PHE A 297 -12.71 9.32 23.41
CA PHE A 297 -13.59 8.39 22.70
C PHE A 297 -12.71 7.46 21.85
N ALA A 298 -12.87 6.15 22.01
CA ALA A 298 -12.12 5.18 21.22
C ALA A 298 -12.40 5.46 19.75
N GLN A 299 -11.35 5.56 18.94
CA GLN A 299 -11.53 5.90 17.53
C GLN A 299 -12.37 4.80 16.87
N PRO A 300 -13.55 5.11 16.32
CA PRO A 300 -14.36 4.12 15.63
C PRO A 300 -13.56 3.53 14.48
N ILE A 301 -13.56 2.21 14.45
CA ILE A 301 -12.81 1.40 13.51
C ILE A 301 -13.76 1.11 12.34
N VAL A 302 -13.33 1.40 11.11
CA VAL A 302 -14.14 1.14 9.90
C VAL A 302 -14.16 -0.35 9.56
N PHE A 303 -13.05 -1.05 9.76
CA PHE A 303 -12.87 -2.47 9.45
C PHE A 303 -12.51 -3.26 10.70
N PHE A 304 -13.33 -4.24 11.06
CA PHE A 304 -13.03 -5.15 12.16
C PHE A 304 -11.92 -6.13 11.76
N ASP A 305 -12.09 -6.78 10.60
CA ASP A 305 -11.12 -7.69 9.99
C ASP A 305 -10.52 -7.08 8.72
N ILE A 306 -9.48 -6.27 8.91
CA ILE A 306 -8.74 -5.67 7.81
C ILE A 306 -8.07 -6.71 6.88
N LYS A 307 -8.03 -8.01 7.23
CA LYS A 307 -7.60 -9.08 6.31
C LYS A 307 -8.55 -9.24 5.12
N CYS A 308 -9.77 -8.68 5.17
CA CYS A 308 -10.65 -8.59 4.00
C CYS A 308 -9.95 -7.93 2.81
N ILE A 309 -9.05 -6.96 3.04
CA ILE A 309 -8.25 -6.30 2.00
C ILE A 309 -7.24 -7.26 1.36
N ALA A 310 -6.59 -8.11 2.15
CA ALA A 310 -5.67 -9.12 1.64
C ALA A 310 -6.41 -10.20 0.83
N ARG A 311 -7.57 -10.64 1.32
CA ARG A 311 -8.48 -11.55 0.58
C ARG A 311 -8.93 -10.94 -0.74
N PHE A 312 -9.29 -9.66 -0.74
CA PHE A 312 -9.62 -8.92 -1.95
C PHE A 312 -8.41 -8.81 -2.90
N GLY A 313 -7.20 -8.55 -2.39
CA GLY A 313 -5.98 -8.47 -3.19
C GLY A 313 -5.60 -9.76 -3.91
N ALA A 314 -6.08 -10.91 -3.43
CA ALA A 314 -5.95 -12.21 -4.10
C ALA A 314 -7.09 -12.49 -5.11
N ALA A 315 -8.17 -11.72 -5.09
CA ALA A 315 -9.34 -11.95 -5.92
C ALA A 315 -9.10 -11.54 -7.39
N PRO A 316 -9.81 -12.16 -8.36
CA PRO A 316 -9.68 -11.82 -9.77
C PRO A 316 -9.93 -10.33 -10.07
N ALA A 317 -10.89 -9.71 -9.36
CA ALA A 317 -11.22 -8.30 -9.50
C ALA A 317 -10.06 -7.35 -9.17
N ALA A 318 -9.12 -7.76 -8.32
CA ALA A 318 -7.97 -6.95 -7.91
C ALA A 318 -6.74 -7.12 -8.80
N ARG A 319 -6.78 -8.07 -9.76
CA ARG A 319 -5.61 -8.46 -10.57
C ARG A 319 -5.00 -7.28 -11.33
N HIS A 320 -5.83 -6.40 -11.87
CA HIS A 320 -5.44 -5.28 -12.71
C HIS A 320 -5.31 -3.95 -11.95
N LEU A 321 -5.39 -3.97 -10.61
CA LEU A 321 -5.21 -2.77 -9.82
C LEU A 321 -3.76 -2.28 -9.91
N THR A 322 -3.58 -1.12 -10.52
CA THR A 322 -2.29 -0.43 -10.66
C THR A 322 -2.08 0.60 -9.57
N HIS A 323 -3.17 1.22 -9.07
CA HIS A 323 -3.11 2.24 -8.02
C HIS A 323 -3.97 1.84 -6.82
N LEU A 324 -3.31 1.72 -5.67
CA LEU A 324 -3.95 1.39 -4.40
C LEU A 324 -3.63 2.46 -3.37
N ARG A 325 -4.67 3.03 -2.76
CA ARG A 325 -4.56 3.93 -1.61
C ARG A 325 -5.31 3.34 -0.42
N LEU A 326 -4.58 3.00 0.64
CA LEU A 326 -5.11 2.44 1.88
C LEU A 326 -4.67 3.31 3.05
N ARG A 327 -5.53 4.23 3.47
CA ARG A 327 -5.26 5.13 4.59
C ARG A 327 -6.13 4.72 5.76
N VAL A 328 -5.65 3.79 6.58
CA VAL A 328 -6.36 3.30 7.77
C VAL A 328 -5.52 3.59 9.01
N PRO A 329 -5.82 4.68 9.73
CA PRO A 329 -5.01 5.15 10.85
C PRO A 329 -4.69 4.06 11.88
N SER A 330 -3.44 4.04 12.33
CA SER A 330 -2.95 3.14 13.38
C SER A 330 -3.02 1.63 13.10
N ARG A 331 -3.46 1.20 11.91
CA ARG A 331 -3.44 -0.21 11.49
C ARG A 331 -2.13 -0.54 10.79
N ASP A 332 -1.61 -1.73 11.08
CA ASP A 332 -0.47 -2.27 10.34
C ASP A 332 -0.99 -2.92 9.06
N VAL A 333 -1.09 -2.11 8.00
CA VAL A 333 -1.56 -2.55 6.68
C VAL A 333 -0.47 -3.33 5.94
N VAL A 334 0.80 -3.02 6.18
CA VAL A 334 1.92 -3.60 5.43
C VAL A 334 2.01 -5.11 5.68
N SER A 335 1.84 -5.56 6.92
CA SER A 335 1.86 -7.00 7.23
C SER A 335 0.72 -7.77 6.56
N LEU A 336 -0.41 -7.12 6.26
CA LEU A 336 -1.54 -7.73 5.55
C LEU A 336 -1.30 -7.82 4.04
N LEU A 337 -0.51 -6.90 3.50
CA LEU A 337 -0.12 -6.89 2.10
C LEU A 337 0.95 -7.96 1.79
N LEU A 338 1.54 -8.60 2.81
CA LEU A 338 2.45 -9.71 2.62
C LEU A 338 1.67 -10.99 2.32
N ALA A 339 1.74 -11.46 1.07
CA ALA A 339 1.13 -12.74 0.70
C ALA A 339 2.05 -13.92 1.06
N PRO A 340 1.48 -15.12 1.24
CA PRO A 340 2.25 -16.35 1.39
C PRO A 340 3.25 -16.56 0.23
N PRO A 341 4.38 -17.26 0.47
CA PRO A 341 5.35 -17.57 -0.58
C PRO A 341 4.69 -18.20 -1.81
N GLY A 342 4.99 -17.66 -3.01
CA GLY A 342 4.43 -18.13 -4.27
C GLY A 342 3.12 -17.46 -4.69
N SER A 343 2.58 -16.55 -3.88
CA SER A 343 1.44 -15.70 -4.23
C SER A 343 1.79 -14.22 -4.12
N THR A 344 1.05 -13.38 -4.83
CA THR A 344 1.18 -11.93 -4.77
C THR A 344 -0.21 -11.32 -4.74
N TYR A 345 -0.50 -10.52 -3.72
CA TYR A 345 -1.69 -9.68 -3.73
C TYR A 345 -1.44 -8.48 -4.63
N PHE A 346 -2.46 -8.06 -5.40
CA PHE A 346 -2.35 -6.91 -6.32
C PHE A 346 -1.12 -7.02 -7.26
N PRO A 347 -1.07 -8.04 -8.14
CA PRO A 347 0.12 -8.34 -8.93
C PRO A 347 0.55 -7.24 -9.90
N SER A 348 -0.36 -6.35 -10.32
CA SER A 348 -0.11 -5.25 -11.24
C SER A 348 0.15 -3.89 -10.57
N LEU A 349 0.40 -3.89 -9.26
CA LEU A 349 0.46 -2.65 -8.48
C LEU A 349 1.74 -1.84 -8.79
N THR A 350 1.55 -0.60 -9.25
CA THR A 350 2.64 0.35 -9.56
C THR A 350 2.65 1.56 -8.60
N TYR A 351 1.51 1.90 -8.02
CA TYR A 351 1.36 3.00 -7.07
C TYR A 351 0.73 2.48 -5.77
N LEU A 352 1.41 2.68 -4.64
CA LEU A 352 0.94 2.31 -3.32
C LEU A 352 0.99 3.50 -2.36
N ASP A 353 -0.16 3.90 -1.83
CA ASP A 353 -0.28 4.91 -0.78
C ASP A 353 -0.84 4.29 0.49
N ILE A 354 0.03 4.12 1.48
CA ILE A 354 -0.28 3.57 2.81
C ILE A 354 -0.16 4.66 3.88
N SER A 355 -0.37 5.92 3.51
CA SER A 355 -0.28 7.05 4.42
C SER A 355 -1.20 6.86 5.62
N THR A 356 -0.84 7.43 6.77
CA THR A 356 -1.56 7.37 8.06
C THR A 356 -1.59 5.99 8.75
N THR A 357 -1.19 4.92 8.05
CA THR A 357 -1.08 3.58 8.63
C THR A 357 0.13 3.47 9.55
N ASN A 358 0.23 2.37 10.31
CA ASN A 358 1.37 2.12 11.18
C ASN A 358 2.45 1.34 10.42
N VAL A 359 3.38 2.07 9.79
CA VAL A 359 4.56 1.52 9.13
C VAL A 359 5.79 1.83 9.97
N ARG A 360 6.71 0.85 10.11
CA ARG A 360 8.02 1.03 10.75
C ARG A 360 9.13 0.68 9.77
N LEU A 361 10.31 1.25 9.98
CA LEU A 361 11.50 0.88 9.23
C LEU A 361 12.07 -0.45 9.75
N ASP A 362 11.43 -1.57 9.39
CA ASP A 362 11.78 -2.90 9.87
C ASP A 362 11.76 -3.97 8.75
N GLY A 363 11.86 -5.24 9.15
CA GLY A 363 11.87 -6.38 8.24
C GLY A 363 10.55 -6.57 7.46
N ILE A 364 9.43 -6.03 7.94
CA ILE A 364 8.12 -6.13 7.29
C ILE A 364 8.09 -5.22 6.06
N LEU A 365 8.54 -3.97 6.19
CA LEU A 365 8.68 -3.08 5.04
C LEU A 365 9.66 -3.66 4.00
N SER A 366 10.78 -4.24 4.48
CA SER A 366 11.71 -4.95 3.61
C SER A 366 11.04 -6.12 2.86
N ALA A 367 10.20 -6.90 3.53
CA ALA A 367 9.46 -8.00 2.93
C ALA A 367 8.46 -7.53 1.88
N MET A 368 7.78 -6.41 2.13
CA MET A 368 6.85 -5.79 1.19
C MET A 368 7.59 -5.37 -0.08
N LEU A 369 8.72 -4.66 0.06
CA LEU A 369 9.56 -4.25 -1.07
C LEU A 369 10.12 -5.44 -1.87
N ARG A 370 10.33 -6.60 -1.23
CA ARG A 370 10.70 -7.84 -1.94
C ARG A 370 9.56 -8.44 -2.76
N GLN A 371 8.32 -8.26 -2.32
CA GLN A 371 7.15 -8.88 -2.94
C GLN A 371 6.55 -8.02 -4.06
N TYR A 372 6.45 -6.71 -3.85
CA TYR A 372 5.84 -5.78 -4.78
C TYR A 372 6.88 -5.20 -5.74
N GLU A 373 7.21 -6.00 -6.76
CA GLU A 373 8.31 -5.67 -7.68
C GLU A 373 8.01 -4.53 -8.65
N GLN A 374 6.73 -4.28 -8.93
CA GLN A 374 6.29 -3.30 -9.92
C GLN A 374 6.00 -1.92 -9.31
N VAL A 375 6.08 -1.80 -7.98
CA VAL A 375 5.77 -0.52 -7.30
C VAL A 375 6.84 0.51 -7.64
N GLU A 376 6.43 1.51 -8.41
CA GLU A 376 7.23 2.66 -8.81
C GLU A 376 7.09 3.83 -7.84
N HIS A 377 5.90 3.97 -7.22
CA HIS A 377 5.58 5.08 -6.33
C HIS A 377 5.05 4.58 -4.97
N LEU A 378 5.76 4.90 -3.89
CA LEU A 378 5.37 4.56 -2.52
C LEU A 378 5.13 5.82 -1.68
N VAL A 379 3.91 5.99 -1.19
CA VAL A 379 3.52 7.11 -0.32
C VAL A 379 3.23 6.63 1.10
N MET A 380 3.97 7.19 2.06
CA MET A 380 4.00 6.81 3.46
C MET A 380 3.93 8.07 4.34
N ASP A 381 2.99 8.97 4.04
CA ASP A 381 2.86 10.18 4.84
C ASP A 381 2.19 9.90 6.19
N ARG A 382 2.58 10.62 7.23
CA ARG A 382 2.05 10.51 8.59
C ARG A 382 2.04 9.06 9.12
N VAL A 383 2.97 8.23 8.66
CA VAL A 383 3.22 6.91 9.22
C VAL A 383 4.29 7.01 10.30
N ASN A 384 4.36 6.02 11.18
CA ASN A 384 5.33 5.97 12.27
C ASN A 384 6.72 5.46 11.83
N LEU A 385 7.19 5.83 10.63
CA LEU A 385 8.35 5.21 9.97
C LEU A 385 9.62 5.32 10.82
N PHE A 386 9.87 6.53 11.33
CA PHE A 386 11.06 6.89 12.11
C PHE A 386 10.77 7.01 13.61
N GLY A 387 9.53 6.81 14.04
CA GLY A 387 9.16 6.95 15.46
C GLY A 387 9.46 8.34 16.02
N PHE A 388 9.70 8.36 17.34
CA PHE A 388 10.18 9.55 18.05
C PHE A 388 11.63 9.93 17.71
N GLN A 389 12.38 9.03 17.04
CA GLN A 389 13.79 9.24 16.70
C GLN A 389 13.99 10.14 15.47
N ALA A 390 12.90 10.51 14.77
CA ALA A 390 12.96 11.32 13.56
C ALA A 390 13.72 12.64 13.75
N LYS A 391 13.60 13.28 14.93
CA LYS A 391 14.25 14.57 15.19
C LYS A 391 15.77 14.46 15.26
N ASP A 392 16.27 13.43 15.94
CA ASP A 392 17.70 13.30 16.26
C ASP A 392 18.45 12.42 15.25
N LYS A 393 17.76 11.41 14.69
CA LYS A 393 18.33 10.39 13.80
C LYS A 393 17.68 10.35 12.42
N GLY A 394 16.89 11.36 12.07
CA GLY A 394 16.16 11.38 10.79
C GLY A 394 17.05 11.17 9.57
N ALA A 395 18.23 11.80 9.55
CA ALA A 395 19.21 11.68 8.47
C ALA A 395 19.77 10.25 8.36
N GLU A 396 20.22 9.65 9.47
CA GLU A 396 20.68 8.25 9.53
C GLU A 396 19.59 7.26 9.08
N LEU A 397 18.35 7.48 9.55
CA LEU A 397 17.21 6.64 9.17
C LEU A 397 16.85 6.79 7.68
N CYS A 398 17.01 7.98 7.10
CA CYS A 398 16.86 8.20 5.66
C CYS A 398 17.95 7.46 4.87
N ARG A 399 19.20 7.47 5.33
CA ARG A 399 20.26 6.65 4.75
C ARG A 399 19.94 5.16 4.80
N ASN A 400 19.46 4.68 5.95
CA ASN A 400 19.04 3.28 6.11
C ASN A 400 17.89 2.93 5.16
N LEU A 401 16.89 3.81 5.02
CA LEU A 401 15.79 3.64 4.08
C LEU A 401 16.27 3.60 2.63
N GLY A 402 17.18 4.51 2.24
CA GLY A 402 17.79 4.53 0.91
C GLY A 402 18.52 3.23 0.59
N GLY A 403 19.30 2.70 1.54
CA GLY A 403 20.00 1.41 1.38
C GLY A 403 19.09 0.19 1.41
N LEU A 404 17.96 0.26 2.12
CA LEU A 404 16.98 -0.82 2.26
C LEU A 404 16.37 -1.20 0.90
N ILE A 405 16.07 -0.20 0.06
CA ILE A 405 15.32 -0.40 -1.19
C ILE A 405 16.11 -1.25 -2.20
N PRO A 406 17.37 -0.92 -2.58
CA PRO A 406 18.19 -1.80 -3.42
C PRO A 406 18.48 -3.15 -2.74
N SER A 407 18.67 -3.17 -1.42
CA SER A 407 18.95 -4.40 -0.66
C SER A 407 17.79 -5.38 -0.68
N ALA A 408 16.54 -4.90 -0.77
CA ALA A 408 15.37 -5.75 -0.96
C ALA A 408 15.46 -6.51 -2.29
N GLY A 409 15.85 -5.84 -3.37
CA GLY A 409 16.14 -6.49 -4.66
C GLY A 409 17.21 -7.58 -4.53
N LEU A 410 18.35 -7.27 -3.89
CA LEU A 410 19.39 -8.27 -3.64
C LEU A 410 18.89 -9.49 -2.87
N ALA A 411 18.14 -9.28 -1.79
CA ALA A 411 17.56 -10.35 -1.00
C ALA A 411 16.60 -11.22 -1.83
N ARG A 412 15.78 -10.59 -2.67
CA ARG A 412 14.87 -11.28 -3.59
C ARG A 412 15.60 -12.17 -4.59
N GLY A 413 16.69 -11.68 -5.19
CA GLY A 413 17.55 -12.49 -6.05
C GLY A 413 18.09 -13.74 -5.35
N LYS A 414 18.58 -13.57 -4.10
CA LYS A 414 19.07 -14.69 -3.27
C LYS A 414 17.97 -15.67 -2.88
N ASP A 415 16.79 -15.18 -2.51
CA ASP A 415 15.66 -16.03 -2.14
C ASP A 415 15.18 -16.86 -3.32
N ARG A 416 15.17 -16.27 -4.52
CA ARG A 416 14.86 -16.97 -5.77
C ARG A 416 15.92 -18.02 -6.10
N GLU A 417 17.22 -17.72 -5.96
CA GLU A 417 18.31 -18.69 -6.18
C GLU A 417 18.17 -19.88 -5.21
N ARG A 418 17.83 -19.61 -3.94
CA ARG A 418 17.53 -20.68 -2.97
C ARG A 418 16.31 -21.50 -3.34
N ALA A 419 15.23 -20.85 -3.80
CA ALA A 419 14.01 -21.54 -4.22
C ALA A 419 14.28 -22.49 -5.40
N ILE A 420 15.07 -22.04 -6.39
CA ILE A 420 15.49 -22.87 -7.52
C ILE A 420 16.37 -24.04 -7.05
N ALA A 421 17.35 -23.79 -6.17
CA ALA A 421 18.20 -24.85 -5.64
C ALA A 421 17.41 -25.91 -4.85
N MET A 422 16.42 -25.49 -4.06
CA MET A 422 15.53 -26.40 -3.33
C MET A 422 14.66 -27.22 -4.28
N TRP A 423 14.13 -26.59 -5.33
CA TRP A 423 13.35 -27.26 -6.37
C TRP A 423 14.19 -28.30 -7.13
N ASP A 424 15.42 -27.97 -7.52
CA ASP A 424 16.33 -28.91 -8.19
C ASP A 424 16.65 -30.14 -7.31
N VAL A 425 16.89 -29.92 -6.01
CA VAL A 425 17.10 -31.02 -5.05
C VAL A 425 15.84 -31.89 -4.93
N ALA A 426 14.66 -31.28 -4.84
CA ALA A 426 13.40 -32.01 -4.78
C ALA A 426 13.16 -32.82 -6.06
N ASP A 427 13.46 -32.25 -7.23
CA ASP A 427 13.31 -32.90 -8.53
C ASP A 427 14.22 -34.13 -8.65
N ARG A 428 15.51 -33.97 -8.31
CA ARG A 428 16.47 -35.08 -8.27
C ARG A 428 16.08 -36.16 -7.27
N THR A 429 15.51 -35.79 -6.13
CA THR A 429 15.00 -36.74 -5.15
C THR A 429 13.84 -37.55 -5.72
N ARG A 430 12.87 -36.91 -6.40
CA ARG A 430 11.77 -37.61 -7.08
C ARG A 430 12.27 -38.57 -8.16
N ALA A 431 13.23 -38.15 -8.98
CA ALA A 431 13.81 -38.98 -10.02
C ALA A 431 14.54 -40.21 -9.46
N ALA A 432 15.32 -40.02 -8.39
CA ALA A 432 16.05 -41.11 -7.75
C ALA A 432 15.12 -42.13 -7.06
N ILE A 433 14.02 -41.67 -6.43
CA ILE A 433 12.98 -42.56 -5.88
C ILE A 433 12.32 -43.37 -7.00
N ALA A 434 11.90 -42.71 -8.09
CA ALA A 434 11.27 -43.38 -9.23
C ALA A 434 12.19 -44.42 -9.87
N GLN A 435 13.49 -44.13 -9.95
CA GLN A 435 14.49 -45.08 -10.44
C GLN A 435 14.67 -46.27 -9.49
N ALA A 436 14.74 -46.04 -8.18
CA ALA A 436 14.83 -47.10 -7.18
C ALA A 436 13.60 -48.03 -7.22
N GLU A 437 12.40 -47.45 -7.36
CA GLU A 437 11.16 -48.22 -7.53
C GLU A 437 11.15 -49.02 -8.83
N ALA A 438 11.61 -48.46 -9.94
CA ALA A 438 11.69 -49.17 -11.21
C ALA A 438 12.64 -50.39 -11.13
N VAL A 439 13.79 -50.22 -10.47
CA VAL A 439 14.74 -51.32 -10.22
C VAL A 439 14.13 -52.38 -9.31
N ALA A 440 13.41 -51.98 -8.24
CA ALA A 440 12.72 -52.91 -7.37
C ALA A 440 11.63 -53.72 -8.10
N ARG A 441 10.84 -53.07 -8.98
CA ARG A 441 9.84 -53.74 -9.83
C ARG A 441 10.48 -54.71 -10.82
N ALA A 442 11.60 -54.35 -11.44
CA ALA A 442 12.33 -55.23 -12.35
C ALA A 442 12.85 -56.48 -11.63
N ASN A 443 13.37 -56.32 -10.41
CA ASN A 443 13.86 -57.45 -9.61
C ASN A 443 12.75 -58.38 -9.11
N HIS A 444 11.54 -57.87 -8.84
CA HIS A 444 10.40 -58.71 -8.42
C HIS A 444 9.65 -59.40 -9.58
N GLY A 445 9.72 -58.87 -10.81
CA GLY A 445 9.07 -59.48 -11.99
C GLY A 445 9.75 -60.75 -12.54
N GLY A 446 10.97 -61.09 -12.09
CA GLY A 446 11.77 -62.20 -12.62
C GLY A 446 11.65 -63.54 -11.86
N GLY A 447 10.86 -63.60 -10.78
CA GLY A 447 10.82 -64.74 -9.85
C GLY A 447 9.51 -65.54 -9.85
N GLY A 448 8.91 -65.79 -11.02
CA GLY A 448 7.80 -66.73 -11.14
C GLY A 448 8.33 -68.16 -11.28
N GLY A 449 8.60 -68.86 -10.18
CA GLY A 449 9.02 -70.25 -10.26
C GLY A 449 9.39 -70.93 -8.94
N GLY A 450 8.37 -71.38 -8.21
CA GLY A 450 8.42 -72.68 -7.55
C GLY A 450 8.90 -72.75 -6.08
N GLY A 451 7.92 -72.88 -5.18
CA GLY A 451 7.94 -73.97 -4.20
C GLY A 451 8.46 -73.63 -2.81
N GLY A 452 7.61 -73.90 -1.80
CA GLY A 452 8.08 -74.36 -0.50
C GLY A 452 7.71 -73.48 0.68
N LEU A 453 6.54 -73.75 1.24
CA LEU A 453 6.14 -73.52 2.63
C LEU A 453 7.31 -73.39 3.63
N ARG A 454 7.60 -72.15 4.08
CA ARG A 454 7.91 -71.85 5.48
C ARG A 454 7.73 -70.35 5.71
N ARG A 455 6.84 -70.02 6.64
CA ARG A 455 6.56 -68.68 7.14
C ARG A 455 7.74 -68.24 8.02
N GLU A 456 8.88 -67.97 7.41
CA GLU A 456 9.91 -67.14 8.01
C GLU A 456 9.50 -65.68 7.78
N GLU A 457 9.45 -64.89 8.87
CA GLU A 457 9.20 -63.45 8.81
C GLU A 457 10.13 -62.85 7.75
N THR A 458 9.52 -62.26 6.73
CA THR A 458 10.26 -61.85 5.54
C THR A 458 11.29 -60.77 5.95
N PRO A 459 12.52 -60.77 5.39
CA PRO A 459 13.51 -59.72 5.62
C PRO A 459 12.98 -58.29 5.37
N ILE A 460 11.86 -58.19 4.65
CA ILE A 460 11.13 -56.96 4.34
C ILE A 460 10.39 -56.42 5.56
N GLU A 461 9.76 -57.27 6.39
CA GLU A 461 9.09 -56.83 7.62
C GLU A 461 10.09 -56.33 8.67
N GLU A 462 11.26 -56.97 8.75
CA GLU A 462 12.32 -56.57 9.68
C GLU A 462 13.01 -55.28 9.23
N ALA A 463 13.25 -55.09 7.92
CA ALA A 463 13.72 -53.83 7.36
C ALA A 463 12.69 -52.69 7.55
N SER A 464 11.39 -53.00 7.40
CA SER A 464 10.32 -52.01 7.61
C SER A 464 10.15 -51.64 9.10
N ARG A 465 10.42 -52.56 10.03
CA ARG A 465 10.47 -52.31 11.47
C ARG A 465 11.66 -51.42 11.84
N GLN A 466 12.86 -51.74 11.33
CA GLN A 466 14.05 -50.92 11.54
C GLN A 466 13.92 -49.50 10.94
N ALA A 467 13.25 -49.37 9.79
CA ALA A 467 13.00 -48.06 9.18
C ALA A 467 12.02 -47.19 10.01
N ARG A 468 11.00 -47.80 10.63
CA ARG A 468 10.09 -47.12 11.56
C ARG A 468 10.80 -46.70 12.84
N GLU A 469 11.56 -47.60 13.46
CA GLU A 469 12.34 -47.30 14.68
C GLU A 469 13.37 -46.19 14.41
N ALA A 470 14.07 -46.22 13.27
CA ALA A 470 14.99 -45.17 12.88
C ALA A 470 14.30 -43.82 12.58
N ALA A 471 13.04 -43.82 12.14
CA ALA A 471 12.27 -42.59 11.94
C ALA A 471 11.82 -41.99 13.29
N GLU A 472 11.37 -42.83 14.23
CA GLU A 472 10.97 -42.42 15.58
C GLU A 472 12.17 -41.90 16.41
N GLU A 473 13.32 -42.57 16.32
CA GLU A 473 14.58 -42.11 16.95
C GLU A 473 15.01 -40.75 16.39
N ARG A 474 14.84 -40.52 15.08
CA ARG A 474 15.12 -39.24 14.43
C ARG A 474 14.15 -38.14 14.88
N GLU A 475 12.88 -38.45 15.05
CA GLU A 475 11.89 -37.51 15.57
C GLU A 475 12.19 -37.13 17.03
N ARG A 476 12.61 -38.10 17.87
CA ARG A 476 13.13 -37.81 19.22
C ARG A 476 14.35 -36.89 19.18
N GLN A 477 15.30 -37.12 18.29
CA GLN A 477 16.49 -36.24 18.17
C GLN A 477 16.13 -34.82 17.70
N LEU A 478 15.20 -34.68 16.76
CA LEU A 478 14.69 -33.37 16.32
C LEU A 478 13.93 -32.65 17.44
N ASN A 479 13.13 -33.36 18.22
CA ASN A 479 12.42 -32.80 19.38
C ASN A 479 13.39 -32.41 20.51
N LEU A 480 14.45 -33.19 20.76
CA LEU A 480 15.53 -32.82 21.68
C LEU A 480 16.32 -31.59 21.18
N ALA A 481 16.57 -31.47 19.88
CA ALA A 481 17.23 -30.31 19.29
C ALA A 481 16.36 -29.05 19.33
N ARG A 482 15.03 -29.20 19.17
CA ARG A 482 14.05 -28.11 19.37
C ARG A 482 13.93 -27.72 20.84
N ALA A 483 13.90 -28.69 21.77
CA ALA A 483 13.86 -28.45 23.21
C ALA A 483 15.11 -27.71 23.72
N ARG A 484 16.29 -27.98 23.16
CA ARG A 484 17.55 -27.27 23.47
C ARG A 484 17.63 -25.85 22.90
N ARG A 485 16.69 -25.45 22.02
CA ARG A 485 16.64 -24.12 21.39
C ARG A 485 15.78 -23.11 22.16
N GLY A 486 15.03 -23.55 23.17
CA GLY A 486 14.43 -22.66 24.16
C GLY A 486 15.40 -22.44 25.31
N HIS A 487 15.65 -21.18 25.69
CA HIS A 487 16.49 -20.77 26.82
C HIS A 487 18.01 -20.92 26.65
N ARG A 488 18.65 -20.01 25.90
CA ARG A 488 20.01 -19.56 26.23
C ARG A 488 20.11 -18.04 26.14
N SER A 489 20.32 -17.45 27.31
CA SER A 489 20.73 -16.06 27.55
C SER A 489 21.96 -15.72 26.71
N ALA A 490 22.01 -14.50 26.19
CA ALA A 490 22.99 -13.98 25.22
C ALA A 490 24.44 -13.82 25.74
N GLY A 491 24.87 -14.56 26.77
CA GLY A 491 26.07 -14.25 27.54
C GLY A 491 27.33 -15.10 27.32
N MET A 492 27.27 -16.27 26.68
CA MET A 492 28.45 -17.14 26.58
C MET A 492 28.55 -17.85 25.22
N ALA A 493 29.10 -17.16 24.24
CA ALA A 493 29.66 -17.77 23.04
C ALA A 493 31.19 -17.72 23.16
N THR A 494 31.79 -18.85 23.54
CA THR A 494 33.24 -19.01 23.45
C THR A 494 33.64 -19.12 21.98
N PHE A 495 34.45 -18.17 21.56
CA PHE A 495 35.08 -18.04 20.26
C PHE A 495 35.97 -19.26 19.98
N SER A 496 35.53 -20.14 19.08
CA SER A 496 36.38 -21.18 18.50
C SER A 496 37.12 -20.61 17.28
N LEU A 497 38.34 -20.12 17.52
CA LEU A 497 39.31 -19.78 16.48
C LEU A 497 40.04 -21.06 16.06
N ARG A 498 39.42 -21.86 15.19
CA ARG A 498 40.09 -22.79 14.25
C ARG A 498 39.03 -23.56 13.46
N ASN A 499 38.69 -23.04 12.27
CA ASN A 499 38.46 -23.85 11.07
C ASN A 499 38.28 -22.92 9.87
N SER A 500 39.39 -22.68 9.16
CA SER A 500 39.39 -22.27 7.76
C SER A 500 38.95 -23.48 6.89
N ASN A 501 38.23 -23.20 5.80
CA ASN A 501 37.84 -24.11 4.70
C ASN A 501 36.48 -24.83 4.71
N LEU A 502 35.43 -24.28 5.33
CA LEU A 502 34.04 -24.68 5.02
C LEU A 502 33.14 -23.49 4.68
N ARG A 503 33.49 -22.73 3.63
CA ARG A 503 32.55 -21.82 2.92
C ARG A 503 31.83 -22.54 1.77
N ARG A 504 31.23 -23.71 2.05
CA ARG A 504 30.27 -24.41 1.17
C ARG A 504 28.90 -24.63 1.84
N SER A 505 28.58 -23.81 2.83
CA SER A 505 27.51 -24.07 3.81
C SER A 505 26.11 -23.56 3.42
N SER A 506 25.84 -23.19 2.16
CA SER A 506 24.46 -22.90 1.72
C SER A 506 23.73 -24.10 1.12
N VAL A 507 24.41 -25.22 0.85
CA VAL A 507 23.80 -26.45 0.27
C VAL A 507 23.48 -27.50 1.35
N SER A 508 24.01 -27.37 2.55
CA SER A 508 23.88 -28.37 3.62
C SER A 508 22.48 -28.50 4.22
N ALA A 509 21.58 -27.54 4.02
CA ALA A 509 20.19 -27.66 4.49
C ALA A 509 19.32 -28.53 3.54
N ALA A 510 19.59 -28.51 2.23
CA ALA A 510 18.83 -29.27 1.24
C ALA A 510 19.26 -30.75 1.18
N GLY A 511 20.54 -31.03 1.43
CA GLY A 511 21.04 -32.41 1.58
C GLY A 511 20.39 -33.17 2.75
N SER A 512 19.97 -32.46 3.81
CA SER A 512 19.31 -33.05 4.98
C SER A 512 17.94 -33.65 4.66
N SER A 513 17.19 -33.08 3.71
CA SER A 513 15.89 -33.59 3.28
C SER A 513 16.01 -34.85 2.42
N ALA A 514 17.04 -34.92 1.57
CA ALA A 514 17.32 -36.11 0.77
C ALA A 514 17.90 -37.26 1.62
N ALA A 515 18.75 -36.93 2.60
CA ALA A 515 19.23 -37.89 3.60
C ALA A 515 18.09 -38.45 4.47
N ALA A 516 17.02 -37.67 4.72
CA ALA A 516 15.85 -38.15 5.44
C ALA A 516 15.13 -39.31 4.72
N ALA A 517 15.18 -39.34 3.38
CA ALA A 517 14.61 -40.39 2.54
C ALA A 517 15.56 -41.57 2.25
N GLY A 518 16.81 -41.55 2.76
CA GLY A 518 17.79 -42.63 2.55
C GLY A 518 18.33 -42.74 1.12
N VAL A 519 18.02 -41.77 0.24
CA VAL A 519 18.43 -41.79 -1.18
C VAL A 519 19.73 -41.04 -1.37
N ILE A 520 20.76 -41.71 -1.89
CA ILE A 520 22.03 -41.08 -2.27
C ILE A 520 21.81 -40.28 -3.55
N LEU A 521 21.77 -38.96 -3.44
CA LEU A 521 21.69 -38.08 -4.61
C LEU A 521 23.07 -37.93 -5.26
N GLY A 522 23.12 -38.13 -6.58
CA GLY A 522 24.28 -37.78 -7.38
C GLY A 522 24.59 -36.26 -7.37
N PRO A 523 25.79 -35.85 -7.82
CA PRO A 523 26.14 -34.44 -7.94
C PRO A 523 25.13 -33.71 -8.85
N PRO A 524 24.85 -32.41 -8.60
CA PRO A 524 23.93 -31.64 -9.42
C PRO A 524 24.50 -31.47 -10.84
N ASP A 525 23.74 -31.89 -11.84
CA ASP A 525 24.07 -31.66 -13.25
C ASP A 525 23.66 -30.26 -13.72
N ARG A 526 22.80 -29.59 -12.94
CA ARG A 526 22.24 -28.26 -13.22
C ARG A 526 22.83 -27.21 -12.28
N LEU A 527 23.18 -26.04 -12.84
CA LEU A 527 23.59 -24.85 -12.08
C LEU A 527 22.83 -23.64 -12.62
N TYR A 528 21.85 -23.20 -11.84
CA TYR A 528 21.06 -22.00 -12.15
C TYR A 528 21.52 -20.82 -11.31
N LEU A 529 21.88 -19.74 -11.99
CA LEU A 529 22.36 -18.50 -11.39
C LEU A 529 21.38 -17.38 -11.69
N ILE A 530 21.15 -16.50 -10.71
CA ILE A 530 20.16 -15.43 -10.84
C ILE A 530 20.80 -14.09 -10.52
N LEU A 531 20.64 -13.13 -11.44
CA LEU A 531 20.99 -11.75 -11.21
C LEU A 531 19.90 -11.05 -10.37
N PRO A 532 20.27 -10.27 -9.34
CA PRO A 532 19.29 -9.58 -8.50
C PRO A 532 18.53 -8.52 -9.31
N PRO A 533 17.22 -8.33 -9.11
CA PRO A 533 16.47 -7.26 -9.76
C PRO A 533 16.96 -5.91 -9.26
N LEU A 534 16.97 -4.94 -10.17
CA LEU A 534 17.11 -3.52 -9.84
C LEU A 534 15.79 -3.02 -9.21
N PRO A 535 15.84 -2.05 -8.29
CA PRO A 535 14.61 -1.49 -7.71
C PRO A 535 13.78 -0.78 -8.79
N ALA A 536 12.48 -1.11 -8.87
CA ALA A 536 11.53 -0.40 -9.74
C ALA A 536 11.07 0.94 -9.14
N LEU A 537 11.30 1.13 -7.83
CA LEU A 537 10.86 2.31 -7.10
C LEU A 537 11.53 3.57 -7.65
N ARG A 538 10.72 4.46 -8.24
CA ARG A 538 11.13 5.76 -8.77
C ARG A 538 10.97 6.86 -7.75
N THR A 539 10.02 6.72 -6.82
CA THR A 539 9.75 7.76 -5.83
C THR A 539 9.30 7.17 -4.50
N ILE A 540 9.73 7.80 -3.42
CA ILE A 540 9.28 7.52 -2.07
C ILE A 540 8.85 8.83 -1.40
N SER A 541 7.72 8.81 -0.75
CA SER A 541 7.10 9.99 -0.16
C SER A 541 6.89 9.77 1.34
N VAL A 542 7.53 10.58 2.17
CA VAL A 542 7.56 10.45 3.63
C VAL A 542 7.30 11.82 4.26
N GLY A 543 6.08 12.31 4.13
CA GLY A 543 5.64 13.55 4.77
C GLY A 543 5.24 13.31 6.23
N GLY A 544 6.01 13.82 7.20
CA GLY A 544 5.69 13.71 8.62
C GLY A 544 4.64 14.74 9.11
N GLU A 545 4.17 14.56 10.36
CA GLU A 545 3.41 15.62 11.05
C GLU A 545 4.29 16.80 11.46
N ALA A 546 5.57 16.53 11.74
CA ALA A 546 6.55 17.55 12.01
C ALA A 546 6.97 18.19 10.67
N ARG A 547 6.80 19.52 10.57
CA ARG A 547 7.35 20.28 9.46
C ARG A 547 8.87 20.26 9.56
N LEU A 548 9.52 19.67 8.57
CA LEU A 548 10.97 19.75 8.42
C LEU A 548 11.35 21.14 7.90
N SER A 549 12.45 21.68 8.40
CA SER A 549 13.03 22.86 7.76
C SER A 549 13.56 22.49 6.37
N ALA A 550 13.68 23.46 5.47
CA ALA A 550 14.24 23.22 4.14
C ALA A 550 15.66 22.63 4.20
N ILE A 551 16.45 23.02 5.22
CA ILE A 551 17.80 22.49 5.45
C ILE A 551 17.74 21.01 5.85
N GLN A 552 16.89 20.65 6.81
CA GLN A 552 16.72 19.25 7.23
C GLN A 552 16.19 18.37 6.09
N ALA A 553 15.25 18.88 5.30
CA ALA A 553 14.73 18.16 4.14
C ALA A 553 15.84 17.88 3.10
N ARG A 554 16.72 18.86 2.85
CA ARG A 554 17.89 18.67 1.98
C ARG A 554 18.90 17.67 2.54
N GLU A 555 19.17 17.71 3.84
CA GLU A 555 20.05 16.75 4.52
C GLU A 555 19.50 15.33 4.45
N TRP A 556 18.21 15.13 4.75
CA TRP A 556 17.54 13.84 4.66
C TRP A 556 17.58 13.28 3.23
N ASN A 557 17.36 14.14 2.24
CA ASN A 557 17.47 13.78 0.83
C ASN A 557 18.90 13.34 0.49
N ALA A 558 19.93 14.11 0.87
CA ALA A 558 21.32 13.76 0.62
C ALA A 558 21.70 12.41 1.26
N GLU A 559 21.33 12.17 2.52
CA GLU A 559 21.62 10.92 3.22
C GLU A 559 20.85 9.73 2.63
N PHE A 560 19.59 9.92 2.23
CA PHE A 560 18.83 8.91 1.50
C PHE A 560 19.55 8.47 0.22
N HIS A 561 20.03 9.42 -0.58
CA HIS A 561 20.76 9.12 -1.82
C HIS A 561 22.14 8.49 -1.56
N ALA A 562 22.81 8.86 -0.47
CA ALA A 562 24.04 8.17 -0.04
C ALA A 562 23.77 6.69 0.27
N GLY A 563 22.71 6.40 1.03
CA GLY A 563 22.27 5.04 1.32
C GLY A 563 21.86 4.26 0.07
N TRP A 564 21.12 4.90 -0.83
CA TRP A 564 20.70 4.32 -2.11
C TRP A 564 21.90 3.90 -2.97
N ARG A 565 22.90 4.78 -3.10
CA ARG A 565 24.13 4.52 -3.85
C ARG A 565 24.91 3.35 -3.26
N GLU A 566 25.06 3.31 -1.93
CA GLU A 566 25.71 2.20 -1.22
C GLU A 566 24.97 0.88 -1.47
N GLY A 567 23.63 0.91 -1.46
CA GLY A 567 22.79 -0.22 -1.79
C GLY A 567 22.99 -0.71 -3.23
N LEU A 568 22.99 0.20 -4.21
CA LEU A 568 23.22 -0.12 -5.62
C LEU A 568 24.62 -0.70 -5.86
N ALA A 569 25.66 -0.15 -5.23
CA ALA A 569 27.02 -0.67 -5.33
C ALA A 569 27.11 -2.13 -4.83
N LYS A 570 26.38 -2.47 -3.75
CA LYS A 570 26.28 -3.86 -3.26
C LYS A 570 25.56 -4.77 -4.27
N VAL A 571 24.50 -4.29 -4.91
CA VAL A 571 23.75 -5.03 -5.94
C VAL A 571 24.64 -5.27 -7.16
N ALA A 572 25.33 -4.24 -7.66
CA ALA A 572 26.23 -4.32 -8.81
C ALA A 572 27.42 -5.25 -8.53
N GLY A 573 28.06 -5.14 -7.35
CA GLY A 573 29.13 -6.05 -6.94
C GLY A 573 28.68 -7.50 -6.84
N TRP A 574 27.45 -7.75 -6.35
CA TRP A 574 26.87 -9.09 -6.33
C TRP A 574 26.59 -9.62 -7.75
N ALA A 575 26.02 -8.79 -8.63
CA ALA A 575 25.77 -9.15 -10.02
C ALA A 575 27.07 -9.52 -10.75
N ALA A 576 28.14 -8.74 -10.55
CA ALA A 576 29.47 -9.04 -11.09
C ALA A 576 30.01 -10.40 -10.57
N HIS A 577 29.90 -10.65 -9.26
CA HIS A 577 30.30 -11.94 -8.68
C HIS A 577 29.50 -13.12 -9.26
N ILE A 578 28.19 -12.96 -9.49
CA ILE A 578 27.36 -13.98 -10.15
C ILE A 578 27.80 -14.19 -11.60
N GLY A 579 28.11 -13.12 -12.33
CA GLY A 579 28.66 -13.18 -13.69
C GLY A 579 29.98 -13.94 -13.77
N GLU A 580 30.94 -13.62 -12.90
CA GLU A 580 32.21 -14.36 -12.83
C GLU A 580 32.01 -15.84 -12.47
N ARG A 581 31.06 -16.14 -11.57
CA ARG A 581 30.72 -17.52 -11.21
C ARG A 581 30.13 -18.27 -12.39
N TYR A 582 29.29 -17.62 -13.19
CA TYR A 582 28.70 -18.17 -14.41
C TYR A 582 29.78 -18.49 -15.46
N GLU A 583 30.63 -17.52 -15.78
CA GLU A 583 31.71 -17.69 -16.77
C GLU A 583 32.69 -18.80 -16.36
N ARG A 584 33.08 -18.81 -15.07
CA ARG A 584 33.96 -19.86 -14.52
C ARG A 584 33.31 -21.24 -14.58
N ALA A 585 32.00 -21.32 -14.34
CA ALA A 585 31.28 -22.58 -14.42
C ALA A 585 31.22 -23.09 -15.87
N ARG A 586 30.87 -22.21 -16.82
CA ARG A 586 30.83 -22.57 -18.25
C ARG A 586 32.16 -23.06 -18.76
N ARG A 587 33.24 -22.30 -18.50
CA ARG A 587 34.59 -22.71 -18.88
C ARG A 587 34.96 -24.09 -18.34
N LYS A 588 34.59 -24.41 -17.10
CA LYS A 588 34.83 -25.74 -16.51
C LYS A 588 34.00 -26.84 -17.17
N ALA A 589 32.76 -26.56 -17.54
CA ALA A 589 31.92 -27.50 -18.27
C ALA A 589 32.47 -27.76 -19.68
N ASP A 590 32.91 -26.72 -20.38
CA ASP A 590 33.53 -26.82 -21.71
C ASP A 590 34.86 -27.60 -21.64
N GLU A 591 35.73 -27.29 -20.67
CA GLU A 591 36.98 -28.02 -20.42
C GLU A 591 36.71 -29.51 -20.11
N TRP A 592 35.66 -29.81 -19.34
CA TRP A 592 35.25 -31.19 -19.07
C TRP A 592 34.73 -31.90 -20.32
N ALA A 593 33.89 -31.25 -21.13
CA ALA A 593 33.36 -31.82 -22.36
C ALA A 593 34.49 -32.17 -23.34
N VAL A 594 35.51 -31.32 -23.45
CA VAL A 594 36.71 -31.61 -24.25
C VAL A 594 37.52 -32.79 -23.68
N GLN A 595 37.66 -32.87 -22.36
CA GLN A 595 38.33 -34.02 -21.72
C GLN A 595 37.58 -35.33 -21.96
N GLU A 596 36.25 -35.29 -21.90
CA GLU A 596 35.38 -36.44 -22.15
C GLU A 596 35.50 -36.93 -23.60
N LEU A 597 35.46 -36.01 -24.59
CA LEU A 597 35.72 -36.34 -25.99
C LEU A 597 37.09 -36.99 -26.18
N ARG A 598 38.16 -36.40 -25.61
CA ARG A 598 39.52 -36.98 -25.69
C ARG A 598 39.63 -38.35 -25.04
N ALA A 599 38.93 -38.57 -23.93
CA ALA A 599 38.89 -39.87 -23.26
C ALA A 599 38.19 -40.93 -24.13
N THR A 600 37.10 -40.58 -24.81
CA THR A 600 36.41 -41.48 -25.74
C THR A 600 37.25 -41.82 -26.99
N GLU A 601 37.96 -40.83 -27.56
CA GLU A 601 38.89 -41.04 -28.67
C GLU A 601 40.05 -41.98 -28.27
N SER A 602 40.61 -41.77 -27.08
CA SER A 602 41.69 -42.61 -26.55
C SER A 602 41.24 -44.03 -26.25
N ALA A 603 40.02 -44.22 -25.74
CA ALA A 603 39.42 -45.53 -25.51
C ALA A 603 39.20 -46.31 -26.81
N ASN A 604 38.78 -45.63 -27.89
CA ASN A 604 38.64 -46.24 -29.21
C ASN A 604 40.00 -46.60 -29.85
N ALA A 605 41.06 -45.83 -29.58
CA ALA A 605 42.41 -46.10 -30.10
C ALA A 605 43.15 -47.23 -29.35
N ALA A 606 42.85 -47.47 -28.07
CA ALA A 606 43.56 -48.44 -27.22
C ALA A 606 43.13 -49.92 -27.39
N GLY A 607 42.21 -50.23 -28.31
CA GLY A 607 41.62 -51.57 -28.51
C GLY A 607 42.56 -52.72 -28.93
N LYS A 608 43.89 -52.55 -28.96
CA LYS A 608 44.86 -53.63 -29.30
C LYS A 608 46.06 -53.80 -28.37
N GLY A 609 46.20 -53.05 -27.27
CA GLY A 609 47.37 -53.12 -26.38
C GLY A 609 47.07 -53.67 -24.99
N LYS A 610 47.56 -54.88 -24.66
CA LYS A 610 47.55 -55.44 -23.30
C LYS A 610 48.51 -54.64 -22.38
N GLY A 611 48.05 -53.53 -21.80
CA GLY A 611 48.79 -52.76 -20.81
C GLY A 611 47.88 -52.24 -19.70
N LYS A 612 48.06 -52.72 -18.47
CA LYS A 612 47.35 -52.26 -17.26
C LYS A 612 47.77 -50.82 -16.93
N ALA A 613 47.05 -49.83 -17.45
CA ALA A 613 47.16 -48.44 -17.00
C ALA A 613 46.14 -48.17 -15.90
N VAL A 614 46.61 -47.72 -14.73
CA VAL A 614 45.80 -47.33 -13.59
C VAL A 614 45.15 -45.97 -13.90
N LEU A 615 43.90 -45.98 -14.35
CA LEU A 615 43.07 -44.79 -14.56
C LEU A 615 42.82 -44.10 -13.21
N LYS A 616 43.36 -42.89 -13.01
CA LYS A 616 42.99 -42.02 -11.88
C LYS A 616 41.49 -41.73 -11.99
N VAL A 617 40.74 -42.12 -10.96
CA VAL A 617 39.30 -41.85 -10.84
C VAL A 617 39.04 -40.35 -11.00
N PRO A 618 38.07 -39.93 -11.85
CA PRO A 618 37.88 -38.53 -12.16
C PRO A 618 37.44 -37.73 -10.94
N THR A 619 37.89 -36.48 -10.89
CA THR A 619 37.29 -35.45 -10.05
C THR A 619 35.80 -35.34 -10.36
N ALA A 620 34.97 -35.00 -9.36
CA ALA A 620 33.51 -34.96 -9.51
C ALA A 620 33.09 -34.16 -10.77
N ARG A 621 32.25 -34.77 -11.62
CA ARG A 621 31.73 -34.18 -12.86
C ARG A 621 31.15 -32.78 -12.56
N PRO A 622 31.60 -31.71 -13.27
CA PRO A 622 31.01 -30.40 -13.11
C PRO A 622 29.58 -30.37 -13.67
N PRO A 623 28.72 -29.45 -13.20
CA PRO A 623 27.40 -29.24 -13.78
C PRO A 623 27.53 -28.92 -15.27
N THR A 624 26.76 -29.60 -16.12
CA THR A 624 26.79 -29.37 -17.57
C THR A 624 25.67 -28.43 -18.05
N ASP A 625 24.53 -28.40 -17.36
CA ASP A 625 23.43 -27.46 -17.64
C ASP A 625 23.60 -26.20 -16.78
N ILE A 626 24.31 -25.20 -17.31
CA ILE A 626 24.58 -23.94 -16.61
C ILE A 626 23.76 -22.84 -17.26
N ARG A 627 22.84 -22.22 -16.50
CA ARG A 627 21.98 -21.14 -17.01
C ARG A 627 22.05 -19.91 -16.12
N LEU A 628 22.01 -18.74 -16.76
CA LEU A 628 21.95 -17.45 -16.10
C LEU A 628 20.57 -16.83 -16.35
N TYR A 629 19.93 -16.38 -15.29
CA TYR A 629 18.62 -15.75 -15.32
C TYR A 629 18.68 -14.33 -14.76
N ARG A 630 17.78 -13.47 -15.24
CA ARG A 630 17.45 -12.19 -14.62
C ARG A 630 15.95 -11.99 -14.52
N TYR A 631 15.56 -10.96 -13.79
CA TYR A 631 14.19 -10.47 -13.79
C TYR A 631 13.90 -9.70 -15.09
N PRO A 632 12.63 -9.70 -15.55
CA PRO A 632 12.23 -8.92 -16.71
C PRO A 632 12.43 -7.43 -16.45
N LEU A 633 12.85 -6.70 -17.49
CA LEU A 633 12.91 -5.24 -17.44
C LEU A 633 11.50 -4.65 -17.64
N PRO A 634 11.24 -3.38 -17.25
CA PRO A 634 9.98 -2.73 -17.53
C PRO A 634 9.63 -2.80 -19.03
N GLY A 635 8.44 -3.35 -19.35
CA GLY A 635 7.97 -3.54 -20.73
C GLY A 635 8.38 -4.87 -21.39
N GLU A 636 9.29 -5.64 -20.76
CA GLU A 636 9.65 -6.97 -21.23
C GLU A 636 8.71 -8.02 -20.65
N SER A 637 8.00 -8.75 -21.51
CA SER A 637 7.25 -9.92 -21.07
C SER A 637 8.20 -11.10 -20.98
N ALA A 638 8.23 -11.80 -19.85
CA ALA A 638 8.97 -13.05 -19.74
C ALA A 638 8.41 -14.05 -20.76
N THR A 639 9.26 -14.57 -21.66
CA THR A 639 8.86 -15.58 -22.62
C THR A 639 8.32 -16.79 -21.86
N PRO A 640 7.07 -17.24 -22.10
CA PRO A 640 6.58 -18.45 -21.47
C PRO A 640 7.42 -19.63 -21.96
N LEU A 641 8.29 -20.17 -21.10
CA LEU A 641 8.95 -21.44 -21.39
C LEU A 641 7.88 -22.51 -21.62
N ALA A 642 8.04 -23.28 -22.69
CA ALA A 642 7.08 -24.29 -23.12
C ALA A 642 6.81 -25.30 -21.99
N GLY A 643 5.59 -25.26 -21.45
CA GLY A 643 5.05 -26.22 -20.48
C GLY A 643 5.31 -25.87 -19.01
N PRO A 644 4.62 -24.88 -18.43
CA PRO A 644 4.73 -24.61 -17.00
C PRO A 644 4.04 -25.73 -16.21
N THR A 645 4.83 -26.54 -15.49
CA THR A 645 4.28 -27.09 -14.23
C THR A 645 4.07 -25.90 -13.29
N PRO A 646 2.93 -25.77 -12.58
CA PRO A 646 2.63 -24.65 -11.68
C PRO A 646 3.65 -24.38 -10.55
N SER A 647 4.69 -25.19 -10.44
CA SER A 647 5.71 -25.15 -9.40
C SER A 647 7.12 -24.78 -9.89
N ASP A 648 7.30 -24.33 -11.13
CA ASP A 648 8.65 -23.98 -11.63
C ASP A 648 9.12 -22.62 -11.06
N PRO A 649 10.15 -22.58 -10.19
CA PRO A 649 10.70 -21.33 -9.65
C PRO A 649 11.48 -20.50 -10.67
N THR A 650 11.68 -20.98 -11.91
CA THR A 650 12.23 -20.16 -13.00
C THR A 650 11.14 -19.36 -13.72
N ALA A 651 9.85 -19.68 -13.53
CA ALA A 651 8.74 -19.03 -14.23
C ALA A 651 8.73 -17.52 -14.02
N GLY A 652 8.70 -16.75 -15.10
CA GLY A 652 8.75 -15.28 -15.06
C GLY A 652 10.17 -14.69 -14.99
N LEU A 653 11.22 -15.51 -14.96
CA LEU A 653 12.59 -15.05 -15.20
C LEU A 653 12.92 -15.09 -16.69
N VAL A 654 13.82 -14.21 -17.11
CA VAL A 654 14.37 -14.18 -18.46
C VAL A 654 15.72 -14.89 -18.44
N GLN A 655 15.85 -15.98 -19.22
CA GLN A 655 17.14 -16.61 -19.46
C GLN A 655 18.00 -15.68 -20.31
N ILE A 656 19.25 -15.49 -19.90
CA ILE A 656 20.25 -14.73 -20.65
C ILE A 656 21.24 -15.75 -21.23
N ASP A 657 21.43 -15.70 -22.54
CA ASP A 657 22.53 -16.38 -23.22
C ASP A 657 23.55 -15.32 -23.66
N PRO A 658 24.41 -14.84 -22.74
CA PRO A 658 25.22 -13.68 -23.05
C PRO A 658 26.46 -14.05 -23.87
N GLU A 659 26.67 -13.31 -24.96
CA GLU A 659 27.99 -13.15 -25.57
C GLU A 659 28.76 -12.07 -24.78
N GLY A 660 29.64 -12.50 -23.88
CA GLY A 660 30.42 -11.59 -23.01
C GLY A 660 29.64 -11.03 -21.81
N SER A 661 30.08 -9.90 -21.26
CA SER A 661 29.57 -9.33 -19.99
C SER A 661 28.54 -8.21 -20.15
N THR A 662 27.91 -8.10 -21.33
CA THR A 662 26.92 -7.05 -21.67
C THR A 662 25.71 -7.02 -20.73
N TYR A 663 25.32 -8.18 -20.19
CA TYR A 663 24.24 -8.31 -19.21
C TYR A 663 24.49 -7.58 -17.88
N LEU A 664 25.74 -7.19 -17.59
CA LEU A 664 26.09 -6.40 -16.41
C LEU A 664 25.99 -4.88 -16.66
N ALA A 665 25.83 -4.43 -17.91
CA ALA A 665 25.80 -3.01 -18.26
C ALA A 665 24.70 -2.27 -17.47
N ILE A 666 23.48 -2.83 -17.42
CA ILE A 666 22.36 -2.23 -16.70
C ILE A 666 22.63 -1.93 -15.22
N TYR A 667 23.49 -2.72 -14.56
CA TYR A 667 23.85 -2.49 -13.15
C TYR A 667 24.88 -1.38 -13.02
N LYS A 668 25.84 -1.33 -13.96
CA LYS A 668 26.86 -0.29 -14.03
C LYS A 668 26.22 1.06 -14.35
N ASP A 669 25.30 1.09 -15.30
CA ASP A 669 24.58 2.29 -15.71
C ASP A 669 23.78 2.86 -14.53
N ARG A 670 23.03 2.02 -13.81
CA ARG A 670 22.28 2.48 -12.62
C ARG A 670 23.17 2.95 -11.48
N GLN A 671 24.34 2.35 -11.30
CA GLN A 671 25.30 2.82 -10.32
C GLN A 671 25.88 4.18 -10.75
N ALA A 672 26.25 4.33 -12.03
CA ALA A 672 26.76 5.56 -12.61
C ALA A 672 25.73 6.70 -12.51
N ASP A 673 24.44 6.46 -12.79
CA ASP A 673 23.36 7.43 -12.60
C ASP A 673 23.30 7.96 -11.16
N ALA A 674 23.47 7.06 -10.18
CA ALA A 674 23.46 7.43 -8.77
C ALA A 674 24.73 8.19 -8.33
N GLU A 675 25.87 7.95 -9.00
CA GLU A 675 27.11 8.68 -8.80
C GLU A 675 27.06 10.07 -9.46
N LEU A 676 26.49 10.17 -10.66
CA LEU A 676 26.27 11.43 -11.38
C LEU A 676 25.37 12.38 -10.58
N TYR A 677 24.27 11.88 -10.01
CA TYR A 677 23.42 12.68 -9.12
C TYR A 677 24.17 13.19 -7.88
N ALA A 678 25.08 12.39 -7.33
CA ALA A 678 25.86 12.79 -6.14
C ALA A 678 26.88 13.89 -6.44
N ASN A 679 27.39 13.94 -7.67
CA ASN A 679 28.38 14.93 -8.10
C ASN A 679 27.71 16.19 -8.66
N ASP A 680 26.56 16.04 -9.33
CA ASP A 680 25.82 17.11 -9.96
C ASP A 680 24.31 16.96 -9.72
N ASN A 681 23.77 17.87 -8.91
CA ASN A 681 22.35 17.95 -8.59
C ASN A 681 21.47 18.37 -9.79
N SER A 682 22.05 18.67 -10.95
CA SER A 682 21.31 18.95 -12.18
C SER A 682 20.69 17.69 -12.81
N ASN A 683 21.30 16.53 -12.56
CA ASN A 683 20.79 15.25 -13.05
C ASN A 683 19.54 14.82 -12.26
N PRO A 684 18.57 14.14 -12.91
CA PRO A 684 17.40 13.65 -12.21
C PRO A 684 17.82 12.60 -11.17
N PRO A 685 17.26 12.65 -9.94
CA PRO A 685 17.56 11.65 -8.93
C PRO A 685 17.14 10.24 -9.38
N PRO A 686 17.93 9.19 -9.07
CA PRO A 686 17.56 7.82 -9.41
C PRO A 686 16.28 7.37 -8.69
N CYS A 687 15.97 7.96 -7.53
CA CYS A 687 14.72 7.81 -6.81
C CYS A 687 14.38 9.11 -6.06
N VAL A 688 13.23 9.72 -6.33
CA VAL A 688 12.82 10.98 -5.70
C VAL A 688 12.34 10.72 -4.26
N LEU A 689 13.03 11.25 -3.26
CA LEU A 689 12.51 11.37 -1.89
C LEU A 689 11.75 12.69 -1.73
N CYS A 690 10.43 12.60 -1.53
CA CYS A 690 9.59 13.76 -1.20
C CYS A 690 9.20 13.76 0.28
N THR A 691 9.54 14.81 1.00
CA THR A 691 9.21 14.97 2.43
C THR A 691 8.08 15.96 2.68
N VAL A 692 7.48 16.50 1.61
CA VAL A 692 6.36 17.44 1.70
C VAL A 692 5.08 16.62 1.97
N PRO A 693 4.35 16.87 3.06
CA PRO A 693 3.15 16.08 3.37
C PRO A 693 1.98 16.41 2.43
N ASP A 694 1.38 15.39 1.80
CA ASP A 694 0.22 15.49 0.91
C ASP A 694 -0.88 14.48 1.28
N CYS A 695 -1.15 14.41 2.58
CA CYS A 695 -2.13 13.47 3.13
C CYS A 695 -3.57 13.97 2.96
N GLU A 696 -3.76 15.17 2.43
CA GLU A 696 -5.07 15.77 2.27
C GLU A 696 -5.32 15.85 0.77
N GLY A 697 -6.32 15.08 0.29
CA GLY A 697 -6.75 15.17 -1.12
C GLY A 697 -7.26 16.58 -1.46
N PRO A 698 -7.84 16.78 -2.67
CA PRO A 698 -8.38 18.09 -3.07
C PRO A 698 -9.21 18.71 -1.94
N PRO A 699 -9.12 20.03 -1.71
CA PRO A 699 -9.84 20.66 -0.61
C PRO A 699 -11.34 20.43 -0.81
N ARG A 700 -11.94 19.54 -0.01
CA ARG A 700 -13.37 19.24 -0.08
C ARG A 700 -14.07 20.04 1.01
N ARG A 701 -15.23 20.56 0.66
CA ARG A 701 -16.07 21.31 1.60
C ARG A 701 -16.58 20.36 2.68
N GLY A 702 -16.58 20.84 3.92
CA GLY A 702 -17.12 20.14 5.08
C GLY A 702 -18.63 20.10 5.10
N ASP A 703 -19.14 19.60 6.23
CA ASP A 703 -20.54 19.27 6.48
C ASP A 703 -21.53 20.41 6.14
N GLU A 704 -21.09 21.68 6.13
CA GLU A 704 -21.91 22.86 5.75
C GLU A 704 -21.33 23.72 4.62
N GLY A 705 -20.42 23.19 3.81
CA GLY A 705 -19.75 24.02 2.81
C GLY A 705 -18.52 24.77 3.34
N GLY A 706 -18.26 24.75 4.65
CA GLY A 706 -17.08 25.32 5.29
C GLY A 706 -15.80 24.60 4.84
N LYS A 707 -14.70 25.33 4.69
CA LYS A 707 -13.38 24.71 4.48
C LYS A 707 -13.07 23.89 5.74
N VAL A 708 -13.11 22.56 5.67
CA VAL A 708 -12.58 21.73 6.75
C VAL A 708 -11.07 21.91 6.68
N ASP A 709 -10.53 22.65 7.64
CA ASP A 709 -9.13 22.66 8.05
C ASP A 709 -8.18 22.01 7.03
N GLY A 710 -7.81 22.75 5.98
CA GLY A 710 -6.65 22.42 5.15
C GLY A 710 -5.41 22.54 6.02
N ARG A 711 -5.11 21.51 6.81
CA ARG A 711 -3.87 21.41 7.61
C ARG A 711 -2.75 20.77 6.80
N GLY A 712 -3.02 20.33 5.58
CA GLY A 712 -2.09 19.69 4.67
C GLY A 712 -1.33 20.72 3.87
N GLY A 713 0.00 20.62 3.90
CA GLY A 713 0.96 21.42 3.16
C GLY A 713 0.86 21.34 1.63
N MET A 714 -0.31 21.64 1.06
CA MET A 714 -0.53 21.83 -0.37
C MET A 714 0.36 22.93 -0.95
N ASP A 715 0.73 23.91 -0.13
CA ASP A 715 1.61 25.01 -0.51
C ASP A 715 3.08 24.58 -0.62
N GLY A 716 3.42 23.37 -0.16
CA GLY A 716 4.75 22.83 -0.32
C GLY A 716 5.04 22.50 -1.78
N ILE A 717 6.18 22.97 -2.28
CA ILE A 717 6.63 22.65 -3.64
C ILE A 717 7.09 21.18 -3.64
N HIS A 718 6.30 20.33 -4.30
CA HIS A 718 6.67 18.94 -4.52
C HIS A 718 7.75 18.83 -5.59
N ALA A 719 8.63 17.84 -5.43
CA ALA A 719 9.56 17.47 -6.49
C ALA A 719 8.77 16.94 -7.69
N GLU A 720 9.22 17.29 -8.90
CA GLU A 720 8.58 16.85 -10.13
C GLU A 720 8.53 15.31 -10.20
N GLY A 721 7.37 14.79 -10.61
CA GLY A 721 7.16 13.34 -10.74
C GLY A 721 7.06 12.57 -9.43
N CYS A 722 7.12 13.21 -8.25
CA CYS A 722 7.02 12.49 -6.98
C CYS A 722 5.67 11.76 -6.82
N GLY A 723 5.64 10.76 -5.93
CA GLY A 723 4.44 9.97 -5.64
C GLY A 723 3.23 10.84 -5.27
N HIS A 724 3.41 11.95 -4.56
CA HIS A 724 2.31 12.88 -4.28
C HIS A 724 1.70 13.49 -5.55
N MET A 725 2.52 13.95 -6.49
CA MET A 725 2.04 14.52 -7.76
C MET A 725 1.32 13.48 -8.61
N VAL A 726 1.84 12.24 -8.67
CA VAL A 726 1.16 11.11 -9.31
C VAL A 726 -0.19 10.83 -8.62
N GLY A 727 -0.21 10.86 -7.30
CA GLY A 727 -1.41 10.74 -6.50
C GLY A 727 -2.42 11.87 -6.76
N ARG A 728 -1.99 13.12 -6.89
CA ARG A 728 -2.86 14.26 -7.22
C ARG A 728 -3.47 14.13 -8.60
N ARG A 729 -2.69 13.72 -9.61
CA ARG A 729 -3.19 13.45 -10.96
C ARG A 729 -4.19 12.29 -10.96
N THR A 730 -3.89 11.23 -10.21
CA THR A 730 -4.71 10.01 -10.19
C THR A 730 -6.02 10.18 -9.42
N TRP A 731 -5.93 10.81 -8.25
CA TRP A 731 -7.03 10.92 -7.28
C TRP A 731 -7.66 12.31 -7.22
N GLY A 732 -7.10 13.29 -7.91
CA GLY A 732 -7.68 14.61 -8.08
C GLY A 732 -8.75 14.64 -9.18
N TRP A 733 -9.15 15.85 -9.54
CA TRP A 733 -10.09 16.12 -10.62
C TRP A 733 -9.47 15.98 -12.02
N GLU A 734 -8.14 16.01 -12.13
CA GLU A 734 -7.43 15.69 -13.39
C GLU A 734 -7.57 14.21 -13.77
N GLY A 735 -7.78 13.35 -12.78
CA GLY A 735 -7.97 11.91 -12.97
C GLY A 735 -9.43 11.48 -13.12
N MET A 736 -10.33 12.44 -13.38
CA MET A 736 -11.76 12.24 -13.62
C MET A 736 -12.12 12.43 -15.08
#